data_AF-A0AA36IQX9-F1
#
_entry.id   AF-A0AA36IQX9-F1
#
_cell.length_a   1.000
_cell.length_b   1.000
_cell.length_c   1.000
_cell.angle_alpha   90.00
_cell.angle_beta   90.00
_cell.angle_gamma   90.00
#
_symmetry.space_group_name_H-M   'P 1'
#
loop_
_entity.id
_entity.type
_entity.pdbx_description
1 polymer ?
#
loop_
_entity_poly.entity_id
_entity_poly.type
_entity_poly.pdbx_seq_one_letter_code
_entity_poly.pdbx_strand_id
1 'polypeptide(L)'
;MAVRRTLSTRAWIDSVSPIRTGLRNAISLTAAVTTRPRARSAAAMPAARSICAITQPPKMSPAALASPGMASVLSVGVPAGADGQAMPQTIRAAVCRAFGEPMRIEDVTLADPGPDEVLVAVKACAICHSDITYADGGWGGDLPLVLGHEAAGLVEAVGDNVSHVRPGDTVVVTLIRACGACHYCSAGRDYLCETVFDLDRRSPLTDASGAPLGHGLRTGAFAEKLVVEKSQLARVDPAIPFESASLLACGAITGVGAVTNTAKMPRGAHAAVIGCGGVGLNAVQGARIAGAASIIAIDLSREKLDAAERLGATATIDPIHEDAVDKVLAATGGRGADFVFVASGAPAALESAASYVGKAGTVVIVGMPHSDVTIGYNPSNVASWGQRILGSKMGSACVCRDVPHLAGLYGDGVLQLDWLVTARYTLDQINEAIAATRAGQGLRNTFIVGTPEGTPGGRYLIFVKLTDSDGVVGYGEAYGATFGPKTMAAMIADAAERHLLGRDPHNIEALFRRCYSSGFTQRPDVSMMGCFSALEMACWDIVGKHAGQPVHRLIGGAVQTRLRSYTYLYPATGSIYPAETDGRNVYNDPDMAAEAALQWVERGFTAVKFDPAGPYTIHDPHQPLLADIERSAAMVAAVREAVGTRADILFGTHGQFTPSGAARMAKAIEPYDPLWFEEPVPPDMPEAMAQFAAKTTIPVATGERLTTKYEFARLLALGAAQIVQPDLGRSGGILETKKIAAIAETHHALVAPHCYCGPIAAAANIQLAATLPNFLILEAIRDWTGFHADLLDRPLVFDDGDTLVPTEPGLGVALNEDVARAHPYEGPDLHLVMEDAPVRP
;
A
#
# COMPACT_ATOMS: atom_id res chain seq x y z
N MET A 1 -7.22 2.16 -66.36
CA MET A 1 -6.69 3.46 -65.91
C MET A 1 -5.68 3.19 -64.81
N ALA A 2 -4.40 3.26 -65.16
CA ALA A 2 -3.45 4.26 -64.63
C ALA A 2 -2.90 3.83 -63.25
N VAL A 3 -1.69 3.25 -63.18
CA VAL A 3 -0.38 3.96 -63.03
C VAL A 3 -0.30 4.57 -61.62
N ARG A 4 0.73 4.41 -60.78
CA ARG A 4 2.09 3.81 -60.73
C ARG A 4 2.46 3.88 -59.23
N ARG A 5 3.07 2.86 -58.61
CA ARG A 5 4.54 2.66 -58.46
C ARG A 5 5.33 3.92 -58.06
N THR A 6 6.08 3.81 -56.96
CA THR A 6 7.56 3.83 -56.91
C THR A 6 8.03 3.53 -55.47
N LEU A 7 8.78 2.44 -55.21
CA LEU A 7 10.25 2.23 -55.38
C LEU A 7 11.04 2.95 -54.25
N SER A 8 12.08 2.42 -53.60
CA SER A 8 12.98 1.25 -53.76
C SER A 8 13.83 1.14 -52.45
N THR A 9 14.66 0.14 -52.10
CA THR A 9 15.68 -0.59 -52.89
C THR A 9 16.25 -1.82 -52.13
N ARG A 10 16.47 -2.92 -52.88
CA ARG A 10 17.59 -3.92 -52.94
C ARG A 10 18.35 -4.30 -51.63
N ALA A 11 18.41 -5.57 -51.17
CA ALA A 11 18.96 -6.82 -51.74
C ALA A 11 20.49 -6.82 -51.99
N TRP A 12 21.23 -7.79 -51.41
CA TRP A 12 22.48 -8.50 -51.86
C TRP A 12 22.96 -9.38 -50.66
N ILE A 13 22.71 -10.70 -50.61
CA ILE A 13 23.41 -11.89 -51.19
C ILE A 13 24.56 -12.47 -50.35
N ASP A 14 24.45 -13.79 -50.15
CA ASP A 14 25.28 -14.78 -49.45
C ASP A 14 26.75 -14.94 -49.88
N SER A 15 27.55 -15.51 -48.97
CA SER A 15 28.56 -16.56 -49.24
C SER A 15 28.73 -17.38 -47.93
N VAL A 16 28.42 -18.70 -47.83
CA VAL A 16 29.07 -19.91 -48.40
C VAL A 16 30.52 -20.01 -47.86
N SER A 17 31.03 -21.04 -47.14
CA SER A 17 30.73 -22.48 -47.05
C SER A 17 31.42 -23.13 -45.80
N PRO A 18 31.19 -24.43 -45.53
CA PRO A 18 31.44 -25.16 -44.28
C PRO A 18 32.57 -26.22 -44.37
N ILE A 19 32.85 -26.96 -43.29
CA ILE A 19 33.38 -28.35 -43.24
C ILE A 19 33.05 -28.89 -41.83
N ARG A 20 32.12 -29.84 -41.62
CA ARG A 20 32.15 -31.32 -41.81
C ARG A 20 33.21 -32.06 -40.98
N THR A 21 32.76 -32.97 -40.11
CA THR A 21 32.73 -34.45 -40.28
C THR A 21 32.27 -35.06 -38.94
N GLY A 22 31.23 -35.89 -38.87
CA GLY A 22 31.23 -37.31 -39.25
C GLY A 22 31.26 -38.14 -37.96
N LEU A 23 30.55 -39.24 -37.73
CA LEU A 23 30.03 -40.30 -38.59
C LEU A 23 29.01 -41.12 -37.76
N ARG A 24 27.98 -41.65 -38.43
CA ARG A 24 27.45 -43.05 -38.45
C ARG A 24 27.22 -43.82 -37.11
N ASN A 25 26.15 -44.59 -36.90
CA ASN A 25 25.53 -45.61 -37.76
C ASN A 25 24.14 -46.04 -37.22
N ALA A 26 23.33 -46.59 -38.12
CA ALA A 26 22.04 -47.25 -37.89
C ALA A 26 22.16 -48.63 -37.19
N ILE A 27 21.05 -49.13 -36.64
CA ILE A 27 20.53 -50.51 -36.81
C ILE A 27 19.08 -50.58 -36.24
N SER A 28 18.19 -51.15 -37.05
CA SER A 28 16.84 -51.61 -36.73
C SER A 28 16.87 -53.05 -36.24
N LEU A 29 15.99 -53.48 -35.32
CA LEU A 29 15.29 -54.78 -35.39
C LEU A 29 14.25 -54.97 -34.26
N THR A 30 13.29 -55.81 -34.62
CA THR A 30 11.95 -56.13 -34.10
C THR A 30 11.84 -57.15 -32.96
N ALA A 31 10.62 -57.24 -32.39
CA ALA A 31 9.94 -58.42 -31.79
C ALA A 31 10.37 -58.87 -30.38
N ALA A 32 9.57 -59.57 -29.55
CA ALA A 32 8.14 -59.85 -29.36
C ALA A 32 8.02 -60.84 -28.17
N VAL A 33 7.00 -60.69 -27.31
CA VAL A 33 6.16 -61.77 -26.73
C VAL A 33 6.67 -62.66 -25.54
N THR A 34 5.67 -63.06 -24.72
CA THR A 34 5.55 -64.09 -23.65
C THR A 34 5.83 -63.65 -22.20
N THR A 35 4.96 -63.68 -21.17
CA THR A 35 3.78 -64.45 -20.64
C THR A 35 4.09 -65.24 -19.33
N ARG A 36 3.43 -64.81 -18.23
CA ARG A 36 2.73 -65.59 -17.14
C ARG A 36 3.54 -66.46 -16.13
N PRO A 37 2.94 -67.03 -15.05
CA PRO A 37 1.79 -66.66 -14.17
C PRO A 37 1.91 -67.04 -12.65
N ARG A 38 0.90 -66.67 -11.81
CA ARG A 38 0.16 -67.46 -10.75
C ARG A 38 -0.65 -66.47 -9.86
N ALA A 39 -1.99 -66.38 -9.80
CA ALA A 39 -3.10 -67.28 -9.35
C ALA A 39 -2.95 -67.76 -7.89
N ARG A 40 -3.93 -67.83 -6.94
CA ARG A 40 -5.38 -67.58 -6.69
C ARG A 40 -5.52 -67.69 -5.13
N SER A 41 -6.50 -67.19 -4.35
CA SER A 41 -7.95 -67.50 -4.21
C SER A 41 -8.51 -66.62 -3.06
N ALA A 42 -9.67 -65.94 -3.10
CA ALA A 42 -11.08 -66.33 -3.07
C ALA A 42 -11.74 -66.51 -1.67
N ALA A 43 -13.00 -66.05 -1.61
CA ALA A 43 -14.11 -66.26 -0.64
C ALA A 43 -14.40 -65.09 0.33
N ALA A 44 -15.63 -64.70 0.68
CA ALA A 44 -17.00 -64.89 0.16
C ALA A 44 -17.93 -63.96 0.97
N MET A 45 -19.06 -63.51 0.40
CA MET A 45 -20.14 -62.80 1.10
C MET A 45 -20.95 -63.74 2.02
N PRO A 46 -21.90 -63.22 2.84
CA PRO A 46 -23.26 -63.07 2.32
C PRO A 46 -24.00 -61.78 2.77
N ALA A 47 -25.05 -61.46 2.00
CA ALA A 47 -26.09 -60.48 2.32
C ALA A 47 -27.18 -61.09 3.23
N ALA A 48 -27.90 -60.27 4.00
CA ALA A 48 -29.27 -59.85 3.67
C ALA A 48 -30.11 -59.31 4.87
N ARG A 49 -31.00 -58.38 4.51
CA ARG A 49 -32.35 -58.06 5.03
C ARG A 49 -32.59 -56.81 5.88
N SER A 50 -33.51 -56.03 5.31
CA SER A 50 -34.27 -54.86 5.77
C SER A 50 -35.03 -55.05 7.09
N ILE A 51 -35.40 -53.92 7.72
CA ILE A 51 -36.77 -53.57 8.14
C ILE A 51 -36.87 -52.04 8.29
N CYS A 52 -37.95 -51.50 7.75
CA CYS A 52 -38.43 -50.13 7.86
C CYS A 52 -39.31 -50.02 9.14
N ALA A 53 -39.19 -48.95 9.93
CA ALA A 53 -40.31 -48.48 10.76
C ALA A 53 -40.11 -47.04 11.24
N ILE A 54 -41.09 -46.22 10.85
CA ILE A 54 -41.47 -44.91 11.36
C ILE A 54 -41.91 -45.02 12.83
N THR A 55 -41.50 -44.10 13.71
CA THR A 55 -42.34 -43.64 14.83
C THR A 55 -41.94 -42.23 15.29
N GLN A 56 -42.93 -41.35 15.33
CA GLN A 56 -42.96 -40.00 15.90
C GLN A 56 -42.82 -39.98 17.45
N PRO A 57 -42.59 -38.79 18.07
CA PRO A 57 -42.16 -38.66 19.46
C PRO A 57 -43.34 -38.63 20.46
N PRO A 58 -43.11 -38.85 21.77
CA PRO A 58 -44.12 -38.57 22.77
C PRO A 58 -44.04 -37.11 23.24
N LYS A 59 -45.21 -36.45 23.20
CA LYS A 59 -45.54 -35.28 24.03
C LYS A 59 -45.76 -35.72 25.48
N MET A 60 -45.22 -35.00 26.46
CA MET A 60 -45.92 -34.74 27.73
C MET A 60 -45.51 -33.35 28.27
N SER A 61 -46.49 -32.70 28.89
CA SER A 61 -46.57 -31.29 29.28
C SER A 61 -46.43 -31.12 30.82
N PRO A 62 -46.77 -29.99 31.47
CA PRO A 62 -45.89 -29.30 32.43
C PRO A 62 -46.35 -29.37 33.90
N ALA A 63 -45.43 -29.18 34.85
CA ALA A 63 -45.68 -28.69 36.22
C ALA A 63 -44.31 -28.46 36.89
N ALA A 64 -43.91 -27.21 37.18
CA ALA A 64 -44.22 -26.44 38.39
C ALA A 64 -43.50 -26.96 39.65
N LEU A 65 -42.54 -26.18 40.16
CA LEU A 65 -42.26 -25.98 41.59
C LEU A 65 -41.41 -24.71 41.78
N ALA A 66 -42.02 -23.73 42.44
CA ALA A 66 -41.43 -22.52 43.03
C ALA A 66 -40.53 -22.91 44.25
N SER A 67 -39.62 -22.13 44.85
CA SER A 67 -39.53 -20.70 45.20
C SER A 67 -38.05 -20.39 45.64
N PRO A 68 -37.71 -19.33 46.41
CA PRO A 68 -37.42 -17.97 45.96
C PRO A 68 -36.04 -17.42 46.41
N GLY A 69 -35.60 -16.30 45.83
CA GLY A 69 -34.46 -15.53 46.34
C GLY A 69 -34.49 -14.10 45.83
N MET A 70 -34.98 -13.19 46.68
CA MET A 70 -35.11 -11.74 46.43
C MET A 70 -33.75 -11.04 46.33
N ALA A 71 -33.62 -10.10 45.39
CA ALA A 71 -32.96 -8.82 45.62
C ALA A 71 -33.59 -7.75 44.71
N SER A 72 -33.83 -6.59 45.30
CA SER A 72 -34.73 -5.49 44.92
C SER A 72 -34.40 -4.77 43.60
N VAL A 73 -35.44 -4.57 42.79
CA VAL A 73 -35.49 -3.61 41.68
C VAL A 73 -36.00 -2.28 42.22
N LEU A 74 -35.22 -1.21 42.07
CA LEU A 74 -35.70 0.16 42.18
C LEU A 74 -36.49 0.49 40.91
N SER A 75 -37.81 0.55 41.07
CA SER A 75 -38.75 1.03 40.06
C SER A 75 -38.66 2.54 39.92
N VAL A 76 -38.23 3.02 38.76
CA VAL A 76 -38.62 4.34 38.26
C VAL A 76 -39.63 4.09 37.14
N GLY A 77 -40.85 4.55 37.35
CA GLY A 77 -41.98 4.29 36.45
C GLY A 77 -41.80 4.97 35.09
N VAL A 78 -42.11 4.24 34.03
CA VAL A 78 -42.39 4.81 32.71
C VAL A 78 -43.91 5.03 32.63
N PRO A 79 -44.40 6.25 32.34
CA PRO A 79 -45.84 6.47 32.17
C PRO A 79 -46.31 5.82 30.89
N ALA A 80 -47.46 5.16 30.96
CA ALA A 80 -48.23 4.79 29.78
C ALA A 80 -49.02 6.01 29.26
N GLY A 81 -48.87 6.31 27.97
CA GLY A 81 -49.84 7.09 27.18
C GLY A 81 -49.43 8.51 26.81
N ALA A 82 -48.86 8.67 25.61
CA ALA A 82 -49.08 9.82 24.73
C ALA A 82 -48.76 9.36 23.29
N ASP A 83 -49.60 9.73 22.32
CA ASP A 83 -49.44 9.40 20.90
C ASP A 83 -48.02 9.72 20.41
N GLY A 84 -47.23 8.69 20.10
CA GLY A 84 -45.83 8.82 19.67
C GLY A 84 -45.75 9.34 18.25
N GLN A 85 -45.75 10.65 18.07
CA GLN A 85 -45.29 11.26 16.82
C GLN A 85 -43.81 10.91 16.64
N ALA A 86 -43.52 10.17 15.56
CA ALA A 86 -42.17 9.93 15.04
C ALA A 86 -41.36 11.22 15.06
N MET A 87 -40.15 11.19 15.60
CA MET A 87 -39.26 12.34 15.70
C MET A 87 -38.15 12.18 14.67
N PRO A 88 -38.21 12.88 13.52
CA PRO A 88 -37.17 12.80 12.51
C PRO A 88 -35.82 13.22 13.12
N GLN A 89 -34.75 12.53 12.73
CA GLN A 89 -33.41 12.81 13.22
C GLN A 89 -32.57 13.49 12.13
N THR A 90 -31.77 14.48 12.53
CA THR A 90 -30.76 15.06 11.65
C THR A 90 -29.51 14.19 11.65
N ILE A 91 -29.05 13.82 10.45
CA ILE A 91 -27.83 13.04 10.22
C ILE A 91 -27.01 13.66 9.08
N ARG A 92 -25.71 13.35 9.01
CA ARG A 92 -24.90 13.70 7.85
C ARG A 92 -25.02 12.66 6.75
N ALA A 93 -25.10 13.12 5.50
CA ALA A 93 -25.10 12.28 4.30
C ALA A 93 -24.36 12.94 3.12
N ALA A 94 -23.80 12.12 2.24
CA ALA A 94 -23.22 12.55 0.97
C ALA A 94 -24.33 12.60 -0.11
N VAL A 95 -24.75 13.80 -0.48
CA VAL A 95 -25.83 14.06 -1.43
C VAL A 95 -25.25 14.28 -2.82
N CYS A 96 -25.70 13.47 -3.78
CA CYS A 96 -25.48 13.68 -5.21
C CYS A 96 -26.60 14.58 -5.74
N ARG A 97 -26.26 15.80 -6.14
CA ARG A 97 -27.22 16.79 -6.67
C ARG A 97 -27.29 16.87 -8.18
N ALA A 98 -26.20 16.51 -8.85
CA ALA A 98 -26.07 16.54 -10.31
C ALA A 98 -25.23 15.33 -10.75
N PHE A 99 -25.59 14.75 -11.90
CA PHE A 99 -24.82 13.65 -12.46
C PHE A 99 -23.42 14.12 -12.86
N GLY A 100 -22.41 13.32 -12.54
CA GLY A 100 -21.00 13.59 -12.82
C GLY A 100 -20.35 14.67 -11.94
N GLU A 101 -21.09 15.27 -11.00
CA GLU A 101 -20.53 16.23 -10.04
C GLU A 101 -20.15 15.56 -8.71
N PRO A 102 -19.15 16.11 -7.97
CA PRO A 102 -18.81 15.64 -6.62
C PRO A 102 -20.02 15.68 -5.68
N MET A 103 -20.08 14.70 -4.77
CA MET A 103 -21.10 14.66 -3.72
C MET A 103 -20.82 15.74 -2.67
N ARG A 104 -21.88 16.26 -2.06
CA ARG A 104 -21.79 17.26 -0.99
C ARG A 104 -22.19 16.63 0.33
N ILE A 105 -21.41 16.86 1.38
CA ILE A 105 -21.79 16.46 2.73
C ILE A 105 -22.82 17.47 3.24
N GLU A 106 -23.99 16.98 3.60
CA GLU A 106 -25.13 17.79 4.03
C GLU A 106 -25.79 17.18 5.26
N ASP A 107 -26.31 18.05 6.13
CA ASP A 107 -27.24 17.64 7.17
C ASP A 107 -28.61 17.40 6.54
N VAL A 108 -29.09 16.16 6.65
CA VAL A 108 -30.37 15.70 6.10
C VAL A 108 -31.25 15.17 7.23
N THR A 109 -32.57 15.19 7.01
CA THR A 109 -33.52 14.63 7.96
C THR A 109 -33.86 13.20 7.56
N LEU A 110 -33.69 12.26 8.49
CA LEU A 110 -34.05 10.86 8.36
C LEU A 110 -35.29 10.57 9.22
N ALA A 111 -36.34 10.04 8.60
CA ALA A 111 -37.55 9.61 9.30
C ALA A 111 -37.31 8.34 10.16
N ASP A 112 -38.13 8.15 11.18
CA ASP A 112 -38.19 6.88 11.92
C ASP A 112 -38.66 5.73 11.01
N PRO A 113 -38.25 4.47 11.28
CA PRO A 113 -38.64 3.34 10.45
C PRO A 113 -40.16 3.11 10.54
N GLY A 114 -40.80 2.95 9.38
CA GLY A 114 -42.16 2.45 9.27
C GLY A 114 -42.33 0.99 9.70
N PRO A 115 -43.55 0.43 9.65
CA PRO A 115 -43.85 -0.90 10.21
C PRO A 115 -42.99 -2.04 9.68
N ASP A 116 -42.62 -2.01 8.40
CA ASP A 116 -41.82 -3.04 7.72
C ASP A 116 -40.36 -2.61 7.49
N GLU A 117 -39.89 -1.60 8.22
CA GLU A 117 -38.61 -0.94 8.00
C GLU A 117 -37.69 -1.08 9.22
N VAL A 118 -36.39 -0.91 8.98
CA VAL A 118 -35.34 -1.03 9.99
C VAL A 118 -34.40 0.16 9.87
N LEU A 119 -34.15 0.82 11.01
CA LEU A 119 -33.16 1.87 11.16
C LEU A 119 -31.81 1.23 11.53
N VAL A 120 -30.79 1.52 10.74
CA VAL A 120 -29.43 1.00 10.94
C VAL A 120 -28.45 2.17 11.06
N ALA A 121 -27.64 2.16 12.12
CA ALA A 121 -26.45 2.99 12.22
C ALA A 121 -25.33 2.40 11.38
N VAL A 122 -24.91 3.12 10.35
CA VAL A 122 -23.88 2.66 9.42
C VAL A 122 -22.52 2.72 10.13
N LYS A 123 -21.79 1.61 10.09
CA LYS A 123 -20.43 1.52 10.65
C LYS A 123 -19.37 1.41 9.56
N ALA A 124 -19.72 0.82 8.43
CA ALA A 124 -18.91 0.85 7.22
C ALA A 124 -19.82 0.80 5.99
N CYS A 125 -19.43 1.51 4.93
CA CYS A 125 -19.99 1.35 3.61
C CYS A 125 -18.86 1.23 2.59
N ALA A 126 -18.81 0.14 1.83
CA ALA A 126 -17.86 0.02 0.72
C ALA A 126 -18.33 0.82 -0.49
N ILE A 127 -17.40 1.15 -1.38
CA ILE A 127 -17.67 1.90 -2.62
C ILE A 127 -17.61 0.95 -3.80
N CYS A 128 -18.73 0.87 -4.52
CA CYS A 128 -18.83 0.05 -5.71
C CYS A 128 -18.76 0.90 -6.98
N HIS A 129 -18.34 0.30 -8.09
CA HIS A 129 -18.49 0.92 -9.40
C HIS A 129 -19.98 1.17 -9.75
N SER A 130 -20.93 0.44 -9.17
CA SER A 130 -22.36 0.70 -9.37
C SER A 130 -22.81 2.04 -8.80
N ASP A 131 -22.29 2.46 -7.65
CA ASP A 131 -22.58 3.80 -7.11
C ASP A 131 -22.01 4.89 -8.02
N ILE A 132 -20.79 4.65 -8.54
CA ILE A 132 -20.07 5.55 -9.43
C ILE A 132 -20.81 5.70 -10.77
N THR A 133 -21.20 4.60 -11.41
CA THR A 133 -21.95 4.61 -12.67
C THR A 133 -23.30 5.30 -12.52
N TYR A 134 -23.98 5.13 -11.38
CA TYR A 134 -25.22 5.84 -11.13
C TYR A 134 -24.96 7.34 -10.88
N ALA A 135 -23.94 7.70 -10.09
CA ALA A 135 -23.53 9.09 -9.90
C ALA A 135 -23.19 9.78 -11.23
N ASP A 136 -22.66 9.06 -12.21
CA ASP A 136 -22.34 9.57 -13.55
C ASP A 136 -23.54 9.65 -14.50
N GLY A 137 -24.71 9.18 -14.07
CA GLY A 137 -25.92 9.16 -14.90
C GLY A 137 -25.97 8.01 -15.91
N GLY A 138 -25.12 6.99 -15.76
CA GLY A 138 -25.02 5.88 -16.71
C GLY A 138 -26.28 5.01 -16.85
N TRP A 139 -27.18 5.10 -15.87
CA TRP A 139 -28.49 4.44 -15.89
C TRP A 139 -29.67 5.44 -15.87
N GLY A 140 -29.40 6.74 -15.93
CA GLY A 140 -30.38 7.79 -15.67
C GLY A 140 -30.88 7.76 -14.21
N GLY A 141 -32.11 8.23 -13.98
CA GLY A 141 -32.75 8.28 -12.66
C GLY A 141 -33.01 9.69 -12.16
N ASP A 142 -33.65 9.80 -11.00
CA ASP A 142 -34.04 11.09 -10.41
C ASP A 142 -33.01 11.57 -9.36
N LEU A 143 -32.65 12.85 -9.44
CA LEU A 143 -31.79 13.57 -8.49
C LEU A 143 -32.60 14.64 -7.76
N PRO A 144 -32.19 15.10 -6.56
CA PRO A 144 -31.01 14.69 -5.80
C PRO A 144 -31.20 13.35 -5.06
N LEU A 145 -30.10 12.64 -4.76
CA LEU A 145 -30.15 11.36 -4.06
C LEU A 145 -28.89 11.09 -3.22
N VAL A 146 -29.00 10.21 -2.22
CA VAL A 146 -27.89 9.68 -1.43
C VAL A 146 -27.53 8.30 -1.95
N LEU A 147 -26.27 8.06 -2.31
CA LEU A 147 -25.78 6.78 -2.84
C LEU A 147 -25.25 5.85 -1.73
N GLY A 148 -24.64 4.73 -2.10
CA GLY A 148 -24.09 3.74 -1.18
C GLY A 148 -25.05 2.59 -0.93
N HIS A 149 -24.61 1.36 -1.23
CA HIS A 149 -25.45 0.17 -1.08
C HIS A 149 -24.71 -1.04 -0.52
N GLU A 150 -23.43 -0.88 -0.16
CA GLU A 150 -22.61 -1.92 0.43
C GLU A 150 -22.40 -1.64 1.92
N ALA A 151 -23.42 -1.81 2.76
CA ALA A 151 -23.37 -1.32 4.14
C ALA A 151 -23.35 -2.42 5.18
N ALA A 152 -22.63 -2.17 6.28
CA ALA A 152 -22.70 -2.94 7.51
C ALA A 152 -22.84 -2.00 8.72
N GLY A 153 -23.61 -2.42 9.72
CA GLY A 153 -23.96 -1.55 10.82
C GLY A 153 -24.68 -2.24 11.97
N LEU A 154 -25.18 -1.42 12.88
CA LEU A 154 -25.94 -1.85 14.05
C LEU A 154 -27.41 -1.42 13.90
N VAL A 155 -28.33 -2.34 14.17
CA VAL A 155 -29.76 -2.00 14.22
C VAL A 155 -30.00 -1.07 15.41
N GLU A 156 -30.62 0.08 15.18
CA GLU A 156 -31.02 1.02 16.25
C GLU A 156 -32.50 0.90 16.59
N ALA A 157 -33.36 0.77 15.58
CA ALA A 157 -34.80 0.64 15.74
C ALA A 157 -35.41 -0.25 14.64
N VAL A 158 -36.55 -0.86 14.95
CA VAL A 158 -37.28 -1.74 14.02
C VAL A 158 -38.76 -1.37 14.05
N GLY A 159 -39.43 -1.48 12.91
CA GLY A 159 -40.88 -1.33 12.82
C GLY A 159 -41.66 -2.52 13.40
N ASP A 160 -42.95 -2.32 13.65
CA ASP A 160 -43.85 -3.29 14.31
C ASP A 160 -43.92 -4.67 13.63
N ASN A 161 -43.70 -4.75 12.31
CA ASN A 161 -43.78 -5.98 11.52
C ASN A 161 -42.40 -6.66 11.33
N VAL A 162 -41.37 -6.20 12.01
CA VAL A 162 -40.01 -6.75 11.95
C VAL A 162 -39.76 -7.67 13.13
N SER A 163 -39.33 -8.91 12.86
CA SER A 163 -39.13 -9.93 13.91
C SER A 163 -37.82 -10.71 13.82
N HIS A 164 -37.11 -10.66 12.70
CA HIS A 164 -35.88 -11.43 12.47
C HIS A 164 -34.59 -10.71 12.94
N VAL A 165 -34.69 -9.41 13.24
CA VAL A 165 -33.63 -8.59 13.85
C VAL A 165 -34.19 -7.72 14.96
N ARG A 166 -33.31 -7.25 15.84
CA ARG A 166 -33.65 -6.35 16.97
C ARG A 166 -32.57 -5.30 17.17
N PRO A 167 -32.87 -4.19 17.88
CA PRO A 167 -31.85 -3.22 18.27
C PRO A 167 -30.60 -3.87 18.90
N GLY A 168 -29.42 -3.43 18.46
CA GLY A 168 -28.11 -3.95 18.84
C GLY A 168 -27.57 -5.08 17.96
N ASP A 169 -28.37 -5.68 17.08
CA ASP A 169 -27.87 -6.71 16.17
C ASP A 169 -26.92 -6.11 15.11
N THR A 170 -25.80 -6.81 14.86
CA THR A 170 -24.89 -6.52 13.73
C THR A 170 -25.47 -7.06 12.44
N VAL A 171 -25.63 -6.18 11.44
CA VAL A 171 -26.29 -6.51 10.17
C VAL A 171 -25.50 -6.04 8.96
N VAL A 172 -25.65 -6.77 7.87
CA VAL A 172 -25.27 -6.35 6.51
C VAL A 172 -26.53 -5.95 5.77
N VAL A 173 -26.48 -4.83 5.05
CA VAL A 173 -27.60 -4.22 4.35
C VAL A 173 -27.30 -4.19 2.85
N THR A 174 -28.24 -4.69 2.05
CA THR A 174 -28.10 -4.87 0.59
C THR A 174 -29.18 -4.10 -0.18
N LEU A 175 -29.03 -3.99 -1.50
CA LEU A 175 -30.03 -3.38 -2.38
C LEU A 175 -31.27 -4.24 -2.68
N ILE A 176 -31.28 -5.52 -2.28
CA ILE A 176 -32.33 -6.47 -2.63
C ILE A 176 -33.52 -6.33 -1.68
N ARG A 177 -34.66 -5.85 -2.20
CA ARG A 177 -35.97 -5.94 -1.53
C ARG A 177 -36.74 -7.15 -2.03
N ALA A 178 -37.37 -7.91 -1.14
CA ALA A 178 -38.08 -9.13 -1.44
C ALA A 178 -39.34 -9.29 -0.58
N CYS A 179 -40.50 -9.35 -1.23
CA CYS A 179 -41.80 -9.46 -0.53
C CYS A 179 -42.17 -10.89 -0.11
N GLY A 180 -41.45 -11.90 -0.61
CA GLY A 180 -41.74 -13.32 -0.36
C GLY A 180 -42.98 -13.89 -1.09
N ALA A 181 -43.79 -13.07 -1.77
CA ALA A 181 -45.09 -13.49 -2.31
C ALA A 181 -45.29 -13.31 -3.83
N CYS A 182 -44.58 -12.38 -4.48
CA CYS A 182 -44.76 -12.10 -5.91
C CYS A 182 -44.33 -13.29 -6.80
N HIS A 183 -44.55 -13.18 -8.13
CA HIS A 183 -44.20 -14.26 -9.06
C HIS A 183 -42.73 -14.70 -8.92
N TYR A 184 -41.81 -13.75 -8.79
CA TYR A 184 -40.38 -14.05 -8.67
C TYR A 184 -40.00 -14.58 -7.28
N CYS A 185 -40.48 -13.95 -6.21
CA CYS A 185 -40.19 -14.40 -4.84
C CYS A 185 -40.75 -15.80 -4.56
N SER A 186 -41.98 -16.12 -5.00
CA SER A 186 -42.56 -17.46 -4.85
C SER A 186 -41.78 -18.55 -5.61
N ALA A 187 -41.01 -18.16 -6.62
CA ALA A 187 -40.09 -19.03 -7.35
C ALA A 187 -38.65 -19.02 -6.79
N GLY A 188 -38.42 -18.40 -5.62
CA GLY A 188 -37.10 -18.28 -4.98
C GLY A 188 -36.14 -17.34 -5.70
N ARG A 189 -36.67 -16.35 -6.46
CA ARG A 189 -35.89 -15.37 -7.23
C ARG A 189 -36.04 -13.95 -6.65
N ASP A 190 -35.67 -13.82 -5.38
CA ASP A 190 -35.88 -12.61 -4.56
C ASP A 190 -35.22 -11.36 -5.16
N TYR A 191 -34.05 -11.50 -5.78
CA TYR A 191 -33.33 -10.45 -6.50
C TYR A 191 -34.10 -9.82 -7.69
N LEU A 192 -35.23 -10.43 -8.11
CA LEU A 192 -36.15 -9.95 -9.16
C LEU A 192 -37.53 -9.56 -8.62
N CYS A 193 -37.67 -9.30 -7.32
CA CYS A 193 -38.95 -8.89 -6.75
C CYS A 193 -39.57 -7.70 -7.53
N GLU A 194 -40.84 -7.85 -7.89
CA GLU A 194 -41.62 -6.85 -8.66
C GLU A 194 -42.50 -5.97 -7.77
N THR A 195 -42.55 -6.26 -6.48
CA THR A 195 -43.34 -5.48 -5.53
C THR A 195 -42.79 -4.06 -5.43
N VAL A 196 -43.70 -3.09 -5.46
CA VAL A 196 -43.43 -1.69 -5.13
C VAL A 196 -43.64 -1.54 -3.63
N PHE A 197 -42.59 -1.22 -2.91
CA PHE A 197 -42.58 -1.03 -1.46
C PHE A 197 -42.91 0.42 -1.11
N ASP A 198 -43.26 0.67 0.16
CA ASP A 198 -43.56 2.02 0.64
C ASP A 198 -42.37 2.98 0.44
N LEU A 199 -41.16 2.47 0.71
CA LEU A 199 -39.91 3.18 0.45
C LEU A 199 -39.73 3.54 -1.04
N ASP A 200 -40.26 2.78 -2.00
CA ASP A 200 -40.18 3.16 -3.43
C ASP A 200 -41.09 4.37 -3.76
N ARG A 201 -42.07 4.68 -2.90
CA ARG A 201 -43.03 5.78 -3.09
C ARG A 201 -42.72 7.00 -2.25
N ARG A 202 -42.10 6.80 -1.08
CA ARG A 202 -41.79 7.82 -0.10
C ARG A 202 -40.37 7.64 0.39
N SER A 203 -39.53 8.65 0.14
CA SER A 203 -38.19 8.63 0.70
C SER A 203 -38.23 8.89 2.20
N PRO A 204 -37.43 8.15 3.00
CA PRO A 204 -37.22 8.46 4.40
C PRO A 204 -36.25 9.63 4.60
N LEU A 205 -35.62 10.14 3.52
CA LEU A 205 -34.65 11.23 3.54
C LEU A 205 -35.25 12.51 2.94
N THR A 206 -35.09 13.61 3.66
CA THR A 206 -35.37 14.95 3.14
C THR A 206 -34.19 15.90 3.38
N ASP A 207 -34.00 16.84 2.46
CA ASP A 207 -33.01 17.90 2.63
C ASP A 207 -33.47 18.97 3.63
N ALA A 208 -32.62 19.97 3.89
CA ALA A 208 -32.91 21.07 4.82
C ALA A 208 -34.15 21.91 4.42
N SER A 209 -34.63 21.82 3.18
CA SER A 209 -35.86 22.49 2.72
C SER A 209 -37.11 21.63 2.89
N GLY A 210 -36.95 20.36 3.28
CA GLY A 210 -38.02 19.36 3.34
C GLY A 210 -38.29 18.66 2.02
N ALA A 211 -37.47 18.87 0.99
CA ALA A 211 -37.60 18.19 -0.29
C ALA A 211 -37.07 16.75 -0.18
N PRO A 212 -37.73 15.74 -0.79
CA PRO A 212 -37.29 14.35 -0.71
C PRO A 212 -35.97 14.14 -1.44
N LEU A 213 -35.06 13.39 -0.84
CA LEU A 213 -33.82 12.90 -1.45
C LEU A 213 -34.00 11.43 -1.84
N GLY A 214 -33.63 11.02 -3.05
CA GLY A 214 -33.68 9.61 -3.44
C GLY A 214 -32.73 8.75 -2.61
N HIS A 215 -33.08 7.47 -2.38
CA HIS A 215 -32.15 6.46 -1.88
C HIS A 215 -31.55 5.64 -3.03
N GLY A 216 -30.33 6.03 -3.42
CA GLY A 216 -29.57 5.37 -4.46
C GLY A 216 -29.47 3.87 -4.23
N LEU A 217 -29.75 3.11 -5.30
CA LEU A 217 -29.76 1.65 -5.28
C LEU A 217 -30.58 1.06 -4.11
N ARG A 218 -31.68 1.72 -3.71
CA ARG A 218 -32.62 1.30 -2.65
C ARG A 218 -32.04 1.31 -1.23
N THR A 219 -30.89 1.93 -1.00
CA THR A 219 -30.21 1.90 0.31
C THR A 219 -29.86 3.31 0.81
N GLY A 220 -29.00 4.05 0.09
CA GLY A 220 -28.55 5.38 0.51
C GLY A 220 -27.61 5.39 1.72
N ALA A 221 -26.61 4.50 1.72
CA ALA A 221 -25.70 4.26 2.84
C ALA A 221 -24.47 5.17 2.94
N PHE A 222 -24.25 6.10 2.00
CA PHE A 222 -23.27 7.17 2.18
C PHE A 222 -23.84 8.22 3.16
N ALA A 223 -24.18 7.77 4.36
CA ALA A 223 -24.84 8.50 5.42
C ALA A 223 -24.51 7.84 6.76
N GLU A 224 -24.67 8.59 7.86
CA GLU A 224 -24.41 8.05 9.21
C GLU A 224 -25.43 6.98 9.62
N LYS A 225 -26.65 7.07 9.09
CA LYS A 225 -27.74 6.11 9.33
C LYS A 225 -28.59 5.96 8.08
N LEU A 226 -29.31 4.84 7.99
CA LEU A 226 -30.24 4.56 6.90
C LEU A 226 -31.48 3.82 7.40
N VAL A 227 -32.58 3.97 6.66
CA VAL A 227 -33.82 3.20 6.84
C VAL A 227 -34.03 2.35 5.60
N VAL A 228 -34.15 1.03 5.81
CA VAL A 228 -34.34 0.03 4.75
C VAL A 228 -35.50 -0.89 5.04
N GLU A 229 -36.03 -1.50 4.00
CA GLU A 229 -37.06 -2.53 4.15
C GLU A 229 -36.44 -3.79 4.77
N LYS A 230 -37.20 -4.44 5.65
CA LYS A 230 -36.70 -5.50 6.53
C LYS A 230 -36.07 -6.71 5.81
N SER A 231 -36.41 -6.97 4.53
CA SER A 231 -35.82 -8.05 3.73
C SER A 231 -34.43 -7.71 3.16
N GLN A 232 -34.03 -6.44 3.19
CA GLN A 232 -32.76 -5.97 2.63
C GLN A 232 -31.53 -6.37 3.46
N LEU A 233 -31.73 -6.84 4.69
CA LEU A 233 -30.66 -7.07 5.65
C LEU A 233 -30.62 -8.50 6.18
N ALA A 234 -29.43 -8.90 6.62
CA ALA A 234 -29.21 -10.15 7.33
C ALA A 234 -28.27 -9.92 8.52
N ARG A 235 -28.54 -10.63 9.62
CA ARG A 235 -27.65 -10.64 10.79
C ARG A 235 -26.38 -11.41 10.47
N VAL A 236 -25.25 -10.88 10.94
CA VAL A 236 -23.93 -11.53 10.89
C VAL A 236 -23.33 -11.59 12.28
N ASP A 237 -22.26 -12.38 12.44
CA ASP A 237 -21.54 -12.46 13.71
C ASP A 237 -20.93 -11.09 14.05
N PRO A 238 -21.14 -10.53 15.26
CA PRO A 238 -20.54 -9.27 15.67
C PRO A 238 -19.01 -9.27 15.70
N ALA A 239 -18.36 -10.45 15.65
CA ALA A 239 -16.91 -10.56 15.54
C ALA A 239 -16.36 -10.22 14.15
N ILE A 240 -17.20 -10.19 13.11
CA ILE A 240 -16.77 -9.81 11.76
C ILE A 240 -16.57 -8.29 11.71
N PRO A 241 -15.37 -7.78 11.33
CA PRO A 241 -15.15 -6.36 11.15
C PRO A 241 -16.15 -5.74 10.17
N PHE A 242 -16.68 -4.55 10.48
CA PHE A 242 -17.73 -3.93 9.67
C PHE A 242 -17.28 -3.68 8.23
N GLU A 243 -16.01 -3.35 8.00
CA GLU A 243 -15.45 -3.12 6.67
C GLU A 243 -15.46 -4.41 5.83
N SER A 244 -15.17 -5.56 6.44
CA SER A 244 -15.22 -6.86 5.76
C SER A 244 -16.67 -7.33 5.57
N ALA A 245 -17.53 -7.10 6.57
CA ALA A 245 -18.95 -7.42 6.49
C ALA A 245 -19.66 -6.63 5.39
N SER A 246 -19.28 -5.36 5.17
CA SER A 246 -19.90 -4.51 4.15
C SER A 246 -19.73 -5.07 2.72
N LEU A 247 -18.60 -5.74 2.45
CA LEU A 247 -18.34 -6.40 1.16
C LEU A 247 -19.29 -7.57 0.86
N LEU A 248 -19.93 -8.14 1.88
CA LEU A 248 -20.97 -9.17 1.72
C LEU A 248 -22.26 -8.61 1.11
N ALA A 249 -22.46 -7.29 1.15
CA ALA A 249 -23.69 -6.67 0.66
C ALA A 249 -23.81 -6.60 -0.86
N CYS A 250 -22.67 -6.58 -1.59
CA CYS A 250 -22.68 -6.57 -3.05
C CYS A 250 -21.54 -7.37 -3.66
N GLY A 251 -20.28 -6.94 -3.52
CA GLY A 251 -19.14 -7.55 -4.22
C GLY A 251 -19.04 -9.07 -4.02
N ALA A 252 -19.05 -9.52 -2.76
CA ALA A 252 -18.90 -10.93 -2.44
C ALA A 252 -20.12 -11.78 -2.80
N ILE A 253 -21.32 -11.33 -2.42
CA ILE A 253 -22.57 -12.05 -2.73
C ILE A 253 -22.81 -12.15 -4.23
N THR A 254 -22.42 -11.12 -4.99
CA THR A 254 -22.54 -11.11 -6.45
C THR A 254 -21.51 -12.02 -7.10
N GLY A 255 -20.23 -11.89 -6.74
CA GLY A 255 -19.15 -12.68 -7.34
C GLY A 255 -19.30 -14.17 -7.05
N VAL A 256 -19.46 -14.54 -5.78
CA VAL A 256 -19.64 -15.94 -5.38
C VAL A 256 -20.97 -16.48 -5.93
N GLY A 257 -22.06 -15.73 -5.79
CA GLY A 257 -23.38 -16.12 -6.27
C GLY A 257 -23.46 -16.28 -7.79
N ALA A 258 -22.72 -15.48 -8.57
CA ALA A 258 -22.66 -15.66 -10.02
C ALA A 258 -22.18 -17.07 -10.40
N VAL A 259 -21.22 -17.59 -9.65
CA VAL A 259 -20.69 -18.95 -9.83
C VAL A 259 -21.63 -20.01 -9.29
N THR A 260 -22.05 -19.88 -8.02
CA THR A 260 -22.74 -20.95 -7.30
C THR A 260 -24.25 -20.98 -7.55
N ASN A 261 -24.88 -19.82 -7.69
CA ASN A 261 -26.33 -19.69 -7.82
C ASN A 261 -26.77 -19.48 -9.28
N THR A 262 -26.16 -18.52 -10.00
CA THR A 262 -26.54 -18.20 -11.39
C THR A 262 -26.06 -19.27 -12.35
N ALA A 263 -24.74 -19.51 -12.39
CA ALA A 263 -24.14 -20.48 -13.31
C ALA A 263 -24.33 -21.93 -12.85
N LYS A 264 -24.48 -22.14 -11.54
CA LYS A 264 -24.50 -23.47 -10.90
C LYS A 264 -23.34 -24.34 -11.38
N MET A 265 -22.15 -23.73 -11.35
CA MET A 265 -20.96 -24.33 -11.94
C MET A 265 -20.65 -25.68 -11.25
N PRO A 266 -20.53 -26.79 -11.99
CA PRO A 266 -20.19 -28.07 -11.42
C PRO A 266 -18.70 -28.12 -11.04
N ARG A 267 -18.38 -28.93 -10.03
CA ARG A 267 -17.00 -29.25 -9.67
C ARG A 267 -16.24 -29.80 -10.89
N GLY A 268 -15.00 -29.39 -11.06
CA GLY A 268 -14.12 -29.79 -12.15
C GLY A 268 -14.29 -28.97 -13.43
N ALA A 269 -15.18 -27.98 -13.46
CA ALA A 269 -15.31 -27.07 -14.59
C ALA A 269 -14.12 -26.11 -14.70
N HIS A 270 -13.88 -25.61 -15.90
CA HIS A 270 -12.90 -24.58 -16.20
C HIS A 270 -13.57 -23.20 -16.25
N ALA A 271 -13.15 -22.29 -15.37
CA ALA A 271 -13.70 -20.93 -15.27
C ALA A 271 -12.70 -19.90 -15.80
N ALA A 272 -13.16 -18.94 -16.60
CA ALA A 272 -12.45 -17.70 -16.89
C ALA A 272 -13.19 -16.52 -16.25
N VAL A 273 -12.47 -15.58 -15.65
CA VAL A 273 -13.03 -14.39 -15.00
C VAL A 273 -12.41 -13.15 -15.63
N ILE A 274 -13.21 -12.32 -16.29
CA ILE A 274 -12.79 -11.08 -16.94
C ILE A 274 -13.09 -9.90 -16.01
N GLY A 275 -12.05 -9.16 -15.64
CA GLY A 275 -12.10 -8.07 -14.68
C GLY A 275 -11.98 -8.58 -13.24
N CYS A 276 -10.85 -8.29 -12.60
CA CYS A 276 -10.47 -8.71 -11.25
C CYS A 276 -10.63 -7.57 -10.23
N GLY A 277 -11.77 -6.88 -10.27
CA GLY A 277 -12.22 -5.96 -9.20
C GLY A 277 -12.95 -6.70 -8.07
N GLY A 278 -13.66 -5.98 -7.19
CA GLY A 278 -14.35 -6.57 -6.03
C GLY A 278 -15.28 -7.75 -6.38
N VAL A 279 -16.09 -7.63 -7.43
CA VAL A 279 -16.95 -8.73 -7.92
C VAL A 279 -16.14 -9.86 -8.53
N GLY A 280 -15.15 -9.54 -9.37
CA GLY A 280 -14.34 -10.51 -10.09
C GLY A 280 -13.47 -11.37 -9.17
N LEU A 281 -12.80 -10.75 -8.21
CA LEU A 281 -12.02 -11.46 -7.20
C LEU A 281 -12.91 -12.40 -6.37
N ASN A 282 -14.14 -12.00 -6.06
CA ASN A 282 -15.10 -12.89 -5.42
C ASN A 282 -15.67 -13.97 -6.35
N ALA A 283 -15.73 -13.76 -7.67
CA ALA A 283 -16.01 -14.82 -8.63
C ALA A 283 -14.86 -15.83 -8.75
N VAL A 284 -13.60 -15.39 -8.65
CA VAL A 284 -12.43 -16.27 -8.55
C VAL A 284 -12.54 -17.13 -7.29
N GLN A 285 -12.82 -16.52 -6.13
CA GLN A 285 -13.03 -17.27 -4.89
C GLN A 285 -14.23 -18.22 -4.99
N GLY A 286 -15.34 -17.78 -5.57
CA GLY A 286 -16.52 -18.61 -5.82
C GLY A 286 -16.23 -19.82 -6.70
N ALA A 287 -15.40 -19.65 -7.74
CA ALA A 287 -14.95 -20.74 -8.60
C ALA A 287 -14.08 -21.74 -7.85
N ARG A 288 -13.18 -21.27 -6.98
CA ARG A 288 -12.37 -22.10 -6.09
C ARG A 288 -13.25 -22.88 -5.12
N ILE A 289 -14.21 -22.22 -4.47
CA ILE A 289 -15.17 -22.82 -3.52
C ILE A 289 -16.04 -23.87 -4.21
N ALA A 290 -16.48 -23.63 -5.44
CA ALA A 290 -17.22 -24.59 -6.25
C ALA A 290 -16.36 -25.77 -6.76
N GLY A 291 -15.04 -25.70 -6.61
CA GLY A 291 -14.10 -26.74 -6.99
C GLY A 291 -13.80 -26.77 -8.49
N ALA A 292 -13.62 -25.61 -9.12
CA ALA A 292 -13.14 -25.51 -10.49
C ALA A 292 -11.80 -26.26 -10.69
N ALA A 293 -11.61 -26.87 -11.86
CA ALA A 293 -10.35 -27.50 -12.23
C ALA A 293 -9.28 -26.48 -12.63
N SER A 294 -9.69 -25.38 -13.27
CA SER A 294 -8.84 -24.23 -13.56
C SER A 294 -9.65 -22.94 -13.42
N ILE A 295 -8.99 -21.90 -12.95
CA ILE A 295 -9.55 -20.57 -12.76
C ILE A 295 -8.60 -19.58 -13.45
N ILE A 296 -9.01 -19.06 -14.59
CA ILE A 296 -8.23 -18.14 -15.42
C ILE A 296 -8.69 -16.71 -15.13
N ALA A 297 -7.85 -15.92 -14.48
CA ALA A 297 -8.11 -14.50 -14.22
C ALA A 297 -7.56 -13.65 -15.38
N ILE A 298 -8.38 -12.72 -15.88
CA ILE A 298 -8.06 -11.86 -17.02
C ILE A 298 -8.31 -10.41 -16.60
N ASP A 299 -7.26 -9.59 -16.54
CA ASP A 299 -7.32 -8.17 -16.19
C ASP A 299 -6.15 -7.42 -16.84
N LEU A 300 -6.30 -6.10 -17.00
CA LEU A 300 -5.27 -5.22 -17.54
C LEU A 300 -4.23 -4.83 -16.47
N SER A 301 -4.59 -4.95 -15.19
CA SER A 301 -3.72 -4.63 -14.06
C SER A 301 -3.03 -5.87 -13.55
N ARG A 302 -1.69 -5.86 -13.57
CA ARG A 302 -0.87 -6.94 -13.03
C ARG A 302 -1.12 -7.16 -11.53
N GLU A 303 -1.30 -6.09 -10.78
CA GLU A 303 -1.60 -6.13 -9.36
C GLU A 303 -2.92 -6.86 -9.06
N LYS A 304 -3.96 -6.61 -9.86
CA LYS A 304 -5.24 -7.33 -9.73
C LYS A 304 -5.12 -8.81 -10.12
N LEU A 305 -4.25 -9.13 -11.08
CA LEU A 305 -3.94 -10.52 -11.44
C LEU A 305 -3.22 -11.25 -10.30
N ASP A 306 -2.22 -10.62 -9.68
CA ASP A 306 -1.51 -11.20 -8.53
C ASP A 306 -2.47 -11.41 -7.34
N ALA A 307 -3.40 -10.47 -7.10
CA ALA A 307 -4.47 -10.65 -6.12
C ALA A 307 -5.39 -11.82 -6.48
N ALA A 308 -5.74 -11.99 -7.75
CA ALA A 308 -6.56 -13.10 -8.21
C ALA A 308 -5.87 -14.46 -7.96
N GLU A 309 -4.56 -14.58 -8.19
CA GLU A 309 -3.79 -15.81 -7.90
C GLU A 309 -3.88 -16.20 -6.43
N ARG A 310 -3.64 -15.25 -5.52
CA ARG A 310 -3.75 -15.48 -4.07
C ARG A 310 -5.15 -15.95 -3.67
N LEU A 311 -6.19 -15.44 -4.33
CA LEU A 311 -7.59 -15.75 -4.03
C LEU A 311 -8.11 -17.02 -4.73
N GLY A 312 -7.28 -17.66 -5.57
CA GLY A 312 -7.56 -18.97 -6.13
C GLY A 312 -7.42 -19.10 -7.64
N ALA A 313 -7.02 -18.05 -8.37
CA ALA A 313 -6.75 -18.17 -9.79
C ALA A 313 -5.58 -19.14 -10.02
N THR A 314 -5.75 -20.07 -10.94
CA THR A 314 -4.72 -21.05 -11.33
C THR A 314 -3.91 -20.58 -12.52
N ALA A 315 -4.36 -19.54 -13.22
CA ALA A 315 -3.67 -18.88 -14.31
C ALA A 315 -4.11 -17.42 -14.39
N THR A 316 -3.20 -16.55 -14.83
CA THR A 316 -3.44 -15.13 -15.06
C THR A 316 -3.10 -14.75 -16.50
N ILE A 317 -3.83 -13.77 -17.02
CA ILE A 317 -3.67 -13.26 -18.38
C ILE A 317 -3.78 -11.73 -18.35
N ASP A 318 -2.74 -11.07 -18.84
CA ASP A 318 -2.81 -9.67 -19.24
C ASP A 318 -3.08 -9.59 -20.76
N PRO A 319 -4.31 -9.26 -21.19
CA PRO A 319 -4.68 -9.30 -22.60
C PRO A 319 -4.05 -8.17 -23.43
N ILE A 320 -3.33 -7.21 -22.82
CA ILE A 320 -2.55 -6.20 -23.56
C ILE A 320 -1.27 -6.82 -24.11
N HIS A 321 -0.63 -7.67 -23.31
CA HIS A 321 0.71 -8.19 -23.59
C HIS A 321 0.70 -9.63 -24.09
N GLU A 322 -0.44 -10.33 -23.96
CA GLU A 322 -0.53 -11.77 -24.16
C GLU A 322 -1.75 -12.15 -25.03
N ASP A 323 -1.62 -13.22 -25.83
CA ASP A 323 -2.76 -13.76 -26.56
C ASP A 323 -3.69 -14.51 -25.58
N ALA A 324 -4.74 -13.81 -25.15
CA ALA A 324 -5.69 -14.32 -24.18
C ALA A 324 -6.44 -15.56 -24.67
N VAL A 325 -6.72 -15.67 -25.97
CA VAL A 325 -7.44 -16.82 -26.53
C VAL A 325 -6.58 -18.05 -26.46
N ASP A 326 -5.33 -17.96 -26.94
CA ASP A 326 -4.40 -19.10 -26.92
C ASP A 326 -4.09 -19.56 -25.49
N LYS A 327 -3.96 -18.64 -24.54
CA LYS A 327 -3.75 -18.97 -23.14
C LYS A 327 -4.96 -19.64 -22.49
N VAL A 328 -6.18 -19.15 -22.74
CA VAL A 328 -7.40 -19.80 -22.26
C VAL A 328 -7.49 -21.20 -22.85
N LEU A 329 -7.22 -21.38 -24.14
CA LEU A 329 -7.18 -22.70 -24.77
C LEU A 329 -6.14 -23.60 -24.10
N ALA A 330 -4.92 -23.12 -23.87
CA ALA A 330 -3.87 -23.90 -23.20
C ALA A 330 -4.28 -24.35 -21.79
N ALA A 331 -4.88 -23.45 -21.00
CA ALA A 331 -5.34 -23.73 -19.64
C ALA A 331 -6.54 -24.71 -19.59
N THR A 332 -7.24 -24.90 -20.71
CA THR A 332 -8.48 -25.70 -20.79
C THR A 332 -8.35 -26.94 -21.67
N GLY A 333 -7.12 -27.33 -22.04
CA GLY A 333 -6.87 -28.49 -22.88
C GLY A 333 -7.34 -28.33 -24.33
N GLY A 334 -7.31 -27.09 -24.85
CA GLY A 334 -7.64 -26.72 -26.22
C GLY A 334 -9.13 -26.56 -26.50
N ARG A 335 -9.99 -26.50 -25.47
CA ARG A 335 -11.46 -26.54 -25.62
C ARG A 335 -12.17 -25.22 -25.38
N GLY A 336 -11.53 -24.27 -24.69
CA GLY A 336 -12.16 -23.06 -24.16
C GLY A 336 -12.75 -23.30 -22.78
N ALA A 337 -13.07 -22.22 -22.06
CA ALA A 337 -13.63 -22.27 -20.72
C ALA A 337 -15.09 -22.78 -20.75
N ASP A 338 -15.47 -23.58 -19.74
CA ASP A 338 -16.85 -24.02 -19.54
C ASP A 338 -17.73 -22.85 -19.09
N PHE A 339 -17.15 -21.94 -18.29
CA PHE A 339 -17.82 -20.73 -17.81
C PHE A 339 -16.91 -19.52 -17.96
N VAL A 340 -17.44 -18.43 -18.50
CA VAL A 340 -16.77 -17.14 -18.60
C VAL A 340 -17.59 -16.12 -17.82
N PHE A 341 -17.07 -15.66 -16.68
CA PHE A 341 -17.68 -14.65 -15.83
C PHE A 341 -17.15 -13.27 -16.21
N VAL A 342 -18.03 -12.40 -16.70
CA VAL A 342 -17.66 -11.03 -17.08
C VAL A 342 -18.04 -10.11 -15.93
N ALA A 343 -17.07 -9.73 -15.11
CA ALA A 343 -17.24 -8.87 -13.94
C ALA A 343 -16.87 -7.39 -14.21
N SER A 344 -16.70 -7.03 -15.49
CA SER A 344 -16.51 -5.66 -15.96
C SER A 344 -17.68 -5.24 -16.85
N GLY A 345 -18.16 -4.01 -16.68
CA GLY A 345 -19.16 -3.40 -17.56
C GLY A 345 -18.58 -2.82 -18.86
N ALA A 346 -17.28 -2.96 -19.10
CA ALA A 346 -16.63 -2.42 -20.29
C ALA A 346 -17.06 -3.18 -21.56
N PRO A 347 -17.42 -2.50 -22.66
CA PRO A 347 -17.82 -3.14 -23.91
C PRO A 347 -16.80 -4.18 -24.41
N ALA A 348 -15.51 -3.86 -24.38
CA ALA A 348 -14.44 -4.78 -24.82
C ALA A 348 -14.36 -6.07 -23.96
N ALA A 349 -14.63 -5.97 -22.66
CA ALA A 349 -14.67 -7.15 -21.78
C ALA A 349 -15.87 -8.05 -22.09
N LEU A 350 -17.02 -7.44 -22.38
CA LEU A 350 -18.24 -8.16 -22.76
C LEU A 350 -18.11 -8.83 -24.13
N GLU A 351 -17.52 -8.15 -25.11
CA GLU A 351 -17.30 -8.68 -26.47
C GLU A 351 -16.29 -9.82 -26.51
N SER A 352 -15.19 -9.70 -25.76
CA SER A 352 -14.13 -10.72 -25.71
C SER A 352 -14.57 -12.03 -25.05
N ALA A 353 -15.60 -12.02 -24.21
CA ALA A 353 -16.07 -13.22 -23.52
C ALA A 353 -16.43 -14.38 -24.47
N ALA A 354 -16.93 -14.06 -25.67
CA ALA A 354 -17.31 -15.04 -26.67
C ALA A 354 -16.12 -15.82 -27.27
N SER A 355 -14.90 -15.26 -27.25
CA SER A 355 -13.70 -15.93 -27.79
C SER A 355 -13.07 -16.89 -26.79
N TYR A 356 -13.40 -16.79 -25.50
CA TYR A 356 -12.85 -17.63 -24.43
C TYR A 356 -13.73 -18.86 -24.13
N VAL A 357 -15.03 -18.79 -24.44
CA VAL A 357 -15.99 -19.84 -24.08
C VAL A 357 -15.94 -21.02 -25.06
N GLY A 358 -15.93 -22.23 -24.50
CA GLY A 358 -15.93 -23.48 -25.27
C GLY A 358 -17.29 -23.89 -25.83
N LYS A 359 -17.36 -25.09 -26.41
CA LYS A 359 -18.64 -25.74 -26.78
C LYS A 359 -19.42 -26.11 -25.52
N ALA A 360 -20.75 -25.95 -25.56
CA ALA A 360 -21.66 -26.07 -24.43
C ALA A 360 -21.36 -25.12 -23.24
N GLY A 361 -20.40 -24.20 -23.41
CA GLY A 361 -19.98 -23.27 -22.38
C GLY A 361 -20.99 -22.14 -22.16
N THR A 362 -20.78 -21.41 -21.07
CA THR A 362 -21.70 -20.35 -20.61
C THR A 362 -20.96 -19.05 -20.36
N VAL A 363 -21.39 -17.99 -21.02
CA VAL A 363 -21.00 -16.63 -20.67
C VAL A 363 -21.98 -16.10 -19.62
N VAL A 364 -21.44 -15.62 -18.50
CA VAL A 364 -22.21 -15.07 -17.38
C VAL A 364 -21.86 -13.60 -17.25
N ILE A 365 -22.79 -12.73 -17.62
CA ILE A 365 -22.64 -11.28 -17.56
C ILE A 365 -23.02 -10.84 -16.15
N VAL A 366 -22.03 -10.32 -15.42
CA VAL A 366 -22.17 -9.85 -14.04
C VAL A 366 -21.98 -8.34 -13.97
N GLY A 367 -20.96 -7.82 -14.65
CA GLY A 367 -20.71 -6.39 -14.79
C GLY A 367 -21.82 -5.71 -15.60
N MET A 368 -22.39 -4.64 -15.05
CA MET A 368 -23.47 -3.90 -15.69
C MET A 368 -22.89 -2.72 -16.51
N PRO A 369 -23.08 -2.68 -17.84
CA PRO A 369 -22.69 -1.53 -18.65
C PRO A 369 -23.68 -0.36 -18.48
N HIS A 370 -23.37 0.78 -19.12
CA HIS A 370 -24.36 1.84 -19.34
C HIS A 370 -25.54 1.33 -20.18
N SER A 371 -26.71 1.94 -20.02
CA SER A 371 -27.96 1.49 -20.66
C SER A 371 -27.96 1.59 -22.19
N ASP A 372 -27.08 2.40 -22.78
CA ASP A 372 -26.94 2.62 -24.22
C ASP A 372 -25.95 1.65 -24.91
N VAL A 373 -25.20 0.87 -24.13
CA VAL A 373 -24.23 -0.10 -24.64
C VAL A 373 -24.95 -1.33 -25.20
N THR A 374 -24.58 -1.71 -26.44
CA THR A 374 -25.01 -2.96 -27.08
C THR A 374 -23.79 -3.74 -27.53
N ILE A 375 -23.85 -5.06 -27.49
CA ILE A 375 -22.77 -5.94 -27.95
C ILE A 375 -23.29 -7.03 -28.89
N GLY A 376 -22.44 -7.44 -29.83
CA GLY A 376 -22.76 -8.46 -30.83
C GLY A 376 -22.40 -9.88 -30.38
N TYR A 377 -23.19 -10.86 -30.81
CA TYR A 377 -22.91 -12.28 -30.62
C TYR A 377 -23.09 -13.05 -31.92
N ASN A 378 -22.37 -14.18 -32.07
CA ASN A 378 -22.56 -15.07 -33.21
C ASN A 378 -23.70 -16.07 -32.93
N PRO A 379 -24.89 -15.91 -33.54
CA PRO A 379 -26.03 -16.79 -33.28
C PRO A 379 -25.80 -18.23 -33.77
N SER A 380 -24.93 -18.42 -34.77
CA SER A 380 -24.56 -19.76 -35.22
C SER A 380 -23.76 -20.50 -34.17
N ASN A 381 -22.88 -19.85 -33.40
CA ASN A 381 -22.17 -20.50 -32.29
C ASN A 381 -23.14 -20.84 -31.15
N VAL A 382 -24.03 -19.92 -30.79
CA VAL A 382 -25.08 -20.18 -29.78
C VAL A 382 -25.89 -21.43 -30.14
N ALA A 383 -26.37 -21.52 -31.39
CA ALA A 383 -27.18 -22.67 -31.83
C ALA A 383 -26.35 -23.95 -32.05
N SER A 384 -25.23 -23.88 -32.77
CA SER A 384 -24.49 -25.07 -33.22
C SER A 384 -23.50 -25.61 -32.18
N TRP A 385 -22.95 -24.75 -31.32
CA TRP A 385 -22.06 -25.15 -30.22
C TRP A 385 -22.81 -25.29 -28.89
N GLY A 386 -24.10 -24.95 -28.85
CA GLY A 386 -24.91 -25.04 -27.63
C GLY A 386 -24.47 -24.08 -26.53
N GLN A 387 -23.90 -22.93 -26.90
CA GLN A 387 -23.46 -21.93 -25.93
C GLN A 387 -24.65 -21.24 -25.26
N ARG A 388 -24.46 -20.78 -24.03
CA ARG A 388 -25.47 -20.07 -23.23
C ARG A 388 -24.95 -18.69 -22.82
N ILE A 389 -25.85 -17.73 -22.73
CA ILE A 389 -25.58 -16.40 -22.17
C ILE A 389 -26.56 -16.19 -21.03
N LEU A 390 -26.03 -15.92 -19.82
CA LEU A 390 -26.81 -15.68 -18.61
C LEU A 390 -26.50 -14.29 -18.06
N GLY A 391 -27.52 -13.62 -17.53
CA GLY A 391 -27.31 -12.43 -16.69
C GLY A 391 -27.30 -12.81 -15.21
N SER A 392 -26.42 -12.19 -14.43
CA SER A 392 -26.31 -12.41 -12.98
C SER A 392 -26.52 -11.10 -12.21
N LYS A 393 -27.77 -10.77 -11.92
CA LYS A 393 -28.09 -9.65 -11.02
C LYS A 393 -27.89 -10.10 -9.57
N MET A 394 -26.98 -9.44 -8.85
CA MET A 394 -26.63 -9.75 -7.45
C MET A 394 -26.36 -11.23 -7.19
N GLY A 395 -25.71 -11.93 -8.12
CA GLY A 395 -25.39 -13.35 -7.95
C GLY A 395 -26.63 -14.25 -7.82
N SER A 396 -27.80 -13.84 -8.32
CA SER A 396 -29.08 -14.54 -8.12
C SER A 396 -29.39 -14.83 -6.65
N ALA A 397 -28.98 -13.93 -5.77
CA ALA A 397 -28.95 -14.19 -4.34
C ALA A 397 -30.31 -14.09 -3.65
N CYS A 398 -30.39 -14.77 -2.50
CA CYS A 398 -31.41 -14.65 -1.48
C CYS A 398 -30.71 -14.19 -0.19
N VAL A 399 -30.95 -12.94 0.23
CA VAL A 399 -30.17 -12.26 1.29
C VAL A 399 -30.14 -13.06 2.59
N CYS A 400 -31.30 -13.55 3.04
CA CYS A 400 -31.43 -14.30 4.30
C CYS A 400 -30.72 -15.66 4.29
N ARG A 401 -30.43 -16.21 3.10
CA ARG A 401 -29.68 -17.47 2.93
C ARG A 401 -28.19 -17.20 2.71
N ASP A 402 -27.88 -16.34 1.76
CA ASP A 402 -26.55 -16.22 1.18
C ASP A 402 -25.62 -15.36 2.04
N VAL A 403 -26.09 -14.26 2.62
CA VAL A 403 -25.24 -13.41 3.48
C VAL A 403 -24.74 -14.18 4.71
N PRO A 404 -25.60 -14.87 5.49
CA PRO A 404 -25.11 -15.67 6.62
C PRO A 404 -24.19 -16.81 6.20
N HIS A 405 -24.44 -17.44 5.04
CA HIS A 405 -23.58 -18.49 4.52
C HIS A 405 -22.18 -17.97 4.17
N LEU A 406 -22.10 -16.83 3.46
CA LEU A 406 -20.82 -16.21 3.11
C LEU A 406 -20.07 -15.69 4.33
N ALA A 407 -20.79 -15.14 5.32
CA ALA A 407 -20.23 -14.76 6.61
C ALA A 407 -19.62 -15.97 7.34
N GLY A 408 -20.28 -17.13 7.29
CA GLY A 408 -19.74 -18.38 7.82
C GLY A 408 -18.47 -18.84 7.09
N LEU A 409 -18.46 -18.80 5.75
CA LEU A 409 -17.27 -19.12 4.96
C LEU A 409 -16.10 -18.17 5.26
N TYR A 410 -16.38 -16.90 5.56
CA TYR A 410 -15.37 -15.96 6.01
C TYR A 410 -14.84 -16.32 7.41
N GLY A 411 -15.73 -16.61 8.37
CA GLY A 411 -15.33 -17.04 9.71
C GLY A 411 -14.49 -18.32 9.73
N ASP A 412 -14.74 -19.23 8.78
CA ASP A 412 -13.97 -20.46 8.59
C ASP A 412 -12.66 -20.25 7.81
N GLY A 413 -12.35 -19.02 7.37
CA GLY A 413 -11.17 -18.67 6.58
C GLY A 413 -11.22 -19.17 5.13
N VAL A 414 -12.36 -19.69 4.66
CA VAL A 414 -12.55 -20.16 3.29
C VAL A 414 -12.71 -18.98 2.33
N LEU A 415 -13.53 -18.00 2.69
CA LEU A 415 -13.72 -16.75 1.95
C LEU A 415 -12.84 -15.66 2.56
N GLN A 416 -12.01 -15.02 1.75
CA GLN A 416 -11.08 -13.98 2.17
C GLN A 416 -11.65 -12.61 1.83
N LEU A 417 -11.98 -11.80 2.85
CA LEU A 417 -12.58 -10.47 2.68
C LEU A 417 -11.65 -9.34 3.12
N ASP A 418 -10.84 -9.54 4.17
CA ASP A 418 -9.97 -8.49 4.72
C ASP A 418 -8.98 -7.95 3.69
N TRP A 419 -8.47 -8.84 2.83
CA TRP A 419 -7.57 -8.50 1.72
C TRP A 419 -8.19 -7.60 0.66
N LEU A 420 -9.52 -7.56 0.58
CA LEU A 420 -10.24 -6.69 -0.35
C LEU A 420 -10.42 -5.27 0.20
N VAL A 421 -10.16 -5.06 1.50
CA VAL A 421 -10.22 -3.74 2.16
C VAL A 421 -8.84 -3.09 2.07
N THR A 422 -8.60 -2.34 1.02
CA THR A 422 -7.26 -1.79 0.74
C THR A 422 -7.06 -0.36 1.24
N ALA A 423 -8.15 0.36 1.53
CA ALA A 423 -8.13 1.71 2.11
C ALA A 423 -9.38 1.96 2.94
N ARG A 424 -9.29 2.91 3.89
CA ARG A 424 -10.40 3.37 4.73
C ARG A 424 -10.52 4.89 4.62
N TYR A 425 -11.75 5.37 4.50
CA TYR A 425 -12.07 6.78 4.35
C TYR A 425 -13.21 7.16 5.30
N THR A 426 -13.20 8.40 5.79
CA THR A 426 -14.36 8.94 6.51
C THR A 426 -15.47 9.32 5.51
N LEU A 427 -16.69 9.54 6.00
CA LEU A 427 -17.80 10.04 5.15
C LEU A 427 -17.44 11.37 4.48
N ASP A 428 -16.72 12.24 5.19
CA ASP A 428 -16.26 13.54 4.68
C ASP A 428 -15.31 13.39 3.48
N GLN A 429 -14.67 12.22 3.33
CA GLN A 429 -13.72 11.89 2.26
C GLN A 429 -14.35 11.08 1.10
N ILE A 430 -15.68 11.12 0.94
CA ILE A 430 -16.40 10.28 -0.02
C ILE A 430 -15.93 10.50 -1.47
N ASN A 431 -15.59 11.73 -1.83
CA ASN A 431 -15.16 12.06 -3.20
C ASN A 431 -13.74 11.53 -3.49
N GLU A 432 -12.84 11.60 -2.51
CA GLU A 432 -11.51 11.00 -2.57
C GLU A 432 -11.60 9.48 -2.72
N ALA A 433 -12.49 8.87 -1.94
CA ALA A 433 -12.70 7.42 -1.96
C ALA A 433 -13.28 6.94 -3.30
N ILE A 434 -14.21 7.71 -3.90
CA ILE A 434 -14.70 7.48 -5.27
C ILE A 434 -13.57 7.63 -6.30
N ALA A 435 -12.76 8.68 -6.19
CA ALA A 435 -11.65 8.92 -7.11
C ALA A 435 -10.60 7.79 -7.04
N ALA A 436 -10.25 7.32 -5.85
CA ALA A 436 -9.35 6.19 -5.64
C ALA A 436 -9.90 4.91 -6.28
N THR A 437 -11.20 4.64 -6.10
CA THR A 437 -11.89 3.48 -6.70
C THR A 437 -11.87 3.55 -8.23
N ARG A 438 -12.14 4.71 -8.83
CA ARG A 438 -12.06 4.91 -10.29
C ARG A 438 -10.68 4.66 -10.85
N ALA A 439 -9.66 5.15 -10.14
CA ALA A 439 -8.28 5.05 -10.59
C ALA A 439 -7.68 3.64 -10.37
N GLY A 440 -8.44 2.72 -9.75
CA GLY A 440 -7.92 1.41 -9.34
C GLY A 440 -6.83 1.52 -8.27
N GLN A 441 -6.74 2.66 -7.58
CA GLN A 441 -5.72 2.97 -6.57
C GLN A 441 -6.12 2.35 -5.24
N GLY A 442 -6.04 1.02 -5.16
CA GLY A 442 -6.17 0.31 -3.89
C GLY A 442 -4.86 0.22 -3.12
N LEU A 443 -3.70 0.42 -3.74
CA LEU A 443 -2.43 -0.15 -3.24
C LEU A 443 -1.25 0.83 -3.33
N ARG A 444 -1.47 2.11 -3.03
CA ARG A 444 -0.35 3.08 -2.93
C ARG A 444 0.34 2.93 -1.57
N ASN A 445 1.55 2.37 -1.58
CA ASN A 445 2.32 2.05 -0.39
C ASN A 445 3.40 3.09 -0.02
N THR A 446 3.23 4.36 -0.41
CA THR A 446 4.16 5.44 -0.05
C THR A 446 3.51 6.43 0.92
N PHE A 447 4.21 6.79 1.99
CA PHE A 447 3.77 7.80 2.95
C PHE A 447 4.61 9.06 2.76
N ILE A 448 3.94 10.20 2.59
CA ILE A 448 4.57 11.52 2.57
C ILE A 448 4.22 12.19 3.89
N VAL A 449 5.18 12.25 4.80
CA VAL A 449 4.94 12.65 6.19
C VAL A 449 5.59 14.00 6.43
N GLY A 450 4.79 15.00 6.81
CA GLY A 450 5.28 16.31 7.23
C GLY A 450 5.86 16.24 8.62
N THR A 451 7.04 16.83 8.79
CA THR A 451 7.68 16.95 10.10
C THR A 451 7.06 18.13 10.86
N PRO A 452 6.58 17.96 12.10
CA PRO A 452 6.01 19.05 12.89
C PRO A 452 6.98 20.22 13.05
N GLU A 453 6.45 21.44 13.12
CA GLU A 453 7.24 22.66 13.27
C GLU A 453 8.20 22.57 14.48
N GLY A 454 9.46 22.99 14.30
CA GLY A 454 10.50 22.92 15.33
C GLY A 454 11.11 21.53 15.56
N THR A 455 10.70 20.52 14.79
CA THR A 455 11.31 19.18 14.84
C THR A 455 12.44 19.05 13.82
N PRO A 456 13.68 18.71 14.24
CA PRO A 456 14.81 18.51 13.34
C PRO A 456 14.68 17.22 12.50
N GLY A 457 15.44 17.14 11.41
CA GLY A 457 15.36 16.02 10.45
C GLY A 457 14.75 16.39 9.09
N GLY A 458 14.46 17.68 8.87
CA GLY A 458 13.98 18.26 7.61
C GLY A 458 12.46 18.32 7.49
N ARG A 459 11.97 18.94 6.40
CA ARG A 459 10.55 19.37 6.29
C ARG A 459 9.56 18.20 6.10
N TYR A 460 9.97 17.14 5.42
CA TYR A 460 9.14 15.97 5.18
C TYR A 460 9.95 14.69 5.06
N LEU A 461 9.28 13.56 5.23
CA LEU A 461 9.85 12.22 5.14
C LEU A 461 9.06 11.42 4.09
N ILE A 462 9.74 10.58 3.31
CA ILE A 462 9.11 9.76 2.27
C ILE A 462 9.36 8.28 2.61
N PHE A 463 8.35 7.62 3.16
CA PHE A 463 8.41 6.20 3.50
C PHE A 463 7.78 5.33 2.41
N VAL A 464 8.28 4.11 2.30
CA VAL A 464 7.77 3.06 1.43
C VAL A 464 7.44 1.84 2.27
N LYS A 465 6.30 1.23 1.97
CA LYS A 465 5.90 -0.08 2.46
C LYS A 465 5.94 -1.07 1.31
N LEU A 466 6.63 -2.18 1.48
CA LEU A 466 6.53 -3.32 0.57
C LEU A 466 5.88 -4.48 1.33
N THR A 467 5.01 -5.22 0.66
CA THR A 467 4.41 -6.44 1.20
C THR A 467 4.61 -7.54 0.19
N ASP A 468 5.21 -8.64 0.60
CA ASP A 468 5.47 -9.75 -0.31
C ASP A 468 4.27 -10.72 -0.44
N SER A 469 4.51 -11.86 -1.08
CA SER A 469 3.51 -12.92 -1.26
C SER A 469 3.08 -13.59 0.03
N ASP A 470 3.96 -13.64 1.02
CA ASP A 470 3.74 -14.32 2.30
C ASP A 470 3.15 -13.37 3.35
N GLY A 471 2.96 -12.10 2.99
CA GLY A 471 2.38 -11.06 3.85
C GLY A 471 3.42 -10.38 4.75
N VAL A 472 4.71 -10.64 4.55
CA VAL A 472 5.77 -9.96 5.30
C VAL A 472 5.90 -8.53 4.79
N VAL A 473 5.89 -7.59 5.73
CA VAL A 473 5.98 -6.16 5.45
C VAL A 473 7.41 -5.67 5.67
N GLY A 474 7.95 -4.95 4.69
CA GLY A 474 9.21 -4.21 4.79
C GLY A 474 9.00 -2.72 4.66
N TYR A 475 9.74 -1.93 5.45
CA TYR A 475 9.75 -0.47 5.36
C TYR A 475 11.09 0.06 4.83
N GLY A 476 11.03 1.14 4.08
CA GLY A 476 12.19 1.86 3.58
C GLY A 476 11.91 3.35 3.46
N GLU A 477 12.95 4.15 3.23
CA GLU A 477 12.86 5.61 3.22
C GLU A 477 13.68 6.22 2.09
N ALA A 478 13.16 7.24 1.42
CA ALA A 478 13.88 7.95 0.38
C ALA A 478 14.43 9.28 0.90
N TYR A 479 15.72 9.52 0.67
CA TYR A 479 16.35 10.82 0.84
C TYR A 479 16.56 11.50 -0.54
N GLY A 480 15.46 11.91 -1.16
CA GLY A 480 15.44 12.57 -2.46
C GLY A 480 14.70 13.91 -2.41
N ALA A 481 15.41 15.00 -2.69
CA ALA A 481 14.86 16.36 -2.68
C ALA A 481 14.98 17.07 -4.04
N THR A 482 15.35 16.35 -5.11
CA THR A 482 15.46 16.93 -6.47
C THR A 482 14.10 17.31 -7.08
N PHE A 483 13.03 16.67 -6.59
CA PHE A 483 11.65 16.98 -6.93
C PHE A 483 10.83 17.05 -5.63
N GLY A 484 9.65 17.67 -5.70
CA GLY A 484 8.70 17.66 -4.59
C GLY A 484 8.32 16.24 -4.16
N PRO A 485 7.91 16.04 -2.89
CA PRO A 485 7.73 14.70 -2.31
C PRO A 485 6.66 13.87 -3.03
N LYS A 486 5.60 14.53 -3.53
CA LYS A 486 4.54 13.88 -4.34
C LYS A 486 5.10 13.27 -5.63
N THR A 487 6.03 13.98 -6.29
CA THR A 487 6.71 13.48 -7.49
C THR A 487 7.68 12.36 -7.14
N MET A 488 8.48 12.52 -6.08
CA MET A 488 9.38 11.47 -5.62
C MET A 488 8.64 10.18 -5.25
N ALA A 489 7.51 10.27 -4.54
CA ALA A 489 6.66 9.12 -4.24
C ALA A 489 6.13 8.43 -5.52
N ALA A 490 5.72 9.21 -6.52
CA ALA A 490 5.30 8.67 -7.82
C ALA A 490 6.46 7.99 -8.57
N MET A 491 7.67 8.55 -8.52
CA MET A 491 8.87 7.94 -9.12
C MET A 491 9.25 6.63 -8.43
N ILE A 492 9.12 6.56 -7.10
CA ILE A 492 9.33 5.33 -6.32
C ILE A 492 8.34 4.26 -6.75
N ALA A 493 7.05 4.61 -6.87
CA ALA A 493 6.02 3.68 -7.32
C ALA A 493 6.32 3.15 -8.73
N ASP A 494 6.64 4.02 -9.69
CA ASP A 494 7.00 3.61 -11.06
C ASP A 494 8.27 2.72 -11.07
N ALA A 495 9.29 3.06 -10.28
CA ALA A 495 10.49 2.26 -10.14
C ALA A 495 10.19 0.86 -9.57
N ALA A 496 9.32 0.78 -8.55
CA ALA A 496 8.88 -0.47 -7.97
C ALA A 496 8.13 -1.33 -8.99
N GLU A 497 7.14 -0.77 -9.68
CA GLU A 497 6.35 -1.45 -10.71
C GLU A 497 7.21 -2.05 -11.81
N ARG A 498 8.19 -1.28 -12.32
CA ARG A 498 9.05 -1.73 -13.42
C ARG A 498 10.08 -2.77 -12.97
N HIS A 499 10.67 -2.57 -11.80
CA HIS A 499 11.95 -3.22 -11.47
C HIS A 499 11.88 -4.18 -10.28
N LEU A 500 10.83 -4.13 -9.46
CA LEU A 500 10.71 -4.89 -8.22
C LEU A 500 9.45 -5.74 -8.09
N LEU A 501 8.26 -5.21 -8.37
CA LEU A 501 7.01 -5.94 -8.16
C LEU A 501 6.98 -7.26 -8.95
N GLY A 502 6.47 -8.32 -8.31
CA GLY A 502 6.49 -9.69 -8.85
C GLY A 502 7.86 -10.38 -8.82
N ARG A 503 8.83 -9.84 -8.07
CA ARG A 503 10.20 -10.40 -7.97
C ARG A 503 10.60 -10.64 -6.53
N ASP A 504 11.49 -11.60 -6.35
CA ASP A 504 12.01 -11.99 -5.04
C ASP A 504 12.91 -10.88 -4.45
N PRO A 505 12.59 -10.38 -3.23
CA PRO A 505 13.32 -9.29 -2.57
C PRO A 505 14.76 -9.66 -2.19
N HIS A 506 15.14 -10.94 -2.19
CA HIS A 506 16.53 -11.35 -1.93
C HIS A 506 17.49 -10.98 -3.07
N ASN A 507 16.97 -10.68 -4.27
CA ASN A 507 17.78 -10.43 -5.47
C ASN A 507 18.24 -8.96 -5.59
N ILE A 508 18.87 -8.43 -4.54
CA ILE A 508 19.25 -7.01 -4.40
C ILE A 508 20.16 -6.53 -5.53
N GLU A 509 21.19 -7.28 -5.91
CA GLU A 509 22.10 -6.90 -7.01
C GLU A 509 21.37 -6.77 -8.34
N ALA A 510 20.41 -7.66 -8.61
CA ALA A 510 19.61 -7.61 -9.82
C ALA A 510 18.67 -6.40 -9.81
N LEU A 511 18.07 -6.07 -8.65
CA LEU A 511 17.28 -4.86 -8.48
C LEU A 511 18.13 -3.60 -8.73
N PHE A 512 19.31 -3.51 -8.09
CA PHE A 512 20.25 -2.40 -8.30
C PHE A 512 20.55 -2.24 -9.80
N ARG A 513 20.90 -3.32 -10.50
CA ARG A 513 21.26 -3.24 -11.93
C ARG A 513 20.07 -2.86 -12.82
N ARG A 514 18.86 -3.35 -12.54
CA ARG A 514 17.66 -2.94 -13.29
C ARG A 514 17.38 -1.44 -13.10
N CYS A 515 17.42 -0.95 -11.87
CA CYS A 515 17.19 0.45 -11.56
C CYS A 515 18.29 1.36 -12.13
N TYR A 516 19.56 1.06 -11.84
CA TYR A 516 20.71 1.86 -12.23
C TYR A 516 20.92 1.92 -13.75
N SER A 517 20.60 0.84 -14.48
CA SER A 517 20.72 0.81 -15.95
C SER A 517 19.42 1.19 -16.67
N SER A 518 18.35 1.54 -15.93
CA SER A 518 17.04 1.89 -16.49
C SER A 518 17.15 3.02 -17.51
N GLY A 519 16.43 2.92 -18.62
CA GLY A 519 16.43 3.94 -19.67
C GLY A 519 17.79 4.17 -20.36
N PHE A 520 18.70 3.19 -20.32
CA PHE A 520 20.06 3.31 -20.90
C PHE A 520 20.88 4.45 -20.25
N THR A 521 20.74 4.62 -18.94
CA THR A 521 21.45 5.65 -18.16
C THR A 521 22.79 5.14 -17.62
N GLN A 522 22.76 4.17 -16.71
CA GLN A 522 23.93 3.51 -16.11
C GLN A 522 25.03 4.47 -15.64
N ARG A 523 24.62 5.52 -14.94
CA ARG A 523 25.49 6.51 -14.30
C ARG A 523 24.88 6.94 -12.97
N PRO A 524 25.69 7.44 -12.01
CA PRO A 524 25.16 7.99 -10.76
C PRO A 524 24.08 9.04 -11.04
N ASP A 525 22.93 8.88 -10.40
CA ASP A 525 21.76 9.77 -10.50
C ASP A 525 21.02 9.74 -9.16
N VAL A 526 21.03 10.86 -8.45
CA VAL A 526 20.49 10.93 -7.07
C VAL A 526 18.98 10.72 -7.02
N SER A 527 18.25 11.06 -8.08
CA SER A 527 16.79 10.88 -8.13
C SER A 527 16.40 9.40 -8.19
N MET A 528 16.98 8.65 -9.14
CA MET A 528 16.74 7.22 -9.27
C MET A 528 17.35 6.45 -8.11
N MET A 529 18.54 6.83 -7.62
CA MET A 529 19.16 6.14 -6.49
C MET A 529 18.48 6.43 -5.15
N GLY A 530 17.84 7.60 -4.98
CA GLY A 530 16.92 7.83 -3.87
C GLY A 530 15.71 6.89 -3.92
N CYS A 531 15.12 6.71 -5.11
CA CYS A 531 14.01 5.75 -5.30
C CYS A 531 14.45 4.32 -5.00
N PHE A 532 15.58 3.90 -5.56
CA PHE A 532 16.13 2.56 -5.35
C PHE A 532 16.51 2.31 -3.89
N SER A 533 17.11 3.28 -3.22
CA SER A 533 17.52 3.16 -1.81
C SER A 533 16.34 2.84 -0.90
N ALA A 534 15.22 3.53 -1.07
CA ALA A 534 13.99 3.26 -0.32
C ALA A 534 13.46 1.84 -0.55
N LEU A 535 13.43 1.40 -1.81
CA LEU A 535 12.99 0.05 -2.18
C LEU A 535 13.94 -1.04 -1.65
N GLU A 536 15.24 -0.79 -1.71
CA GLU A 536 16.28 -1.73 -1.27
C GLU A 536 16.27 -1.92 0.25
N MET A 537 16.09 -0.83 1.02
CA MET A 537 15.92 -0.92 2.47
C MET A 537 14.70 -1.75 2.85
N ALA A 538 13.55 -1.52 2.20
CA ALA A 538 12.34 -2.31 2.42
C ALA A 538 12.54 -3.79 2.04
N CYS A 539 13.33 -4.08 1.00
CA CYS A 539 13.71 -5.46 0.66
C CYS A 539 14.57 -6.08 1.77
N TRP A 540 15.58 -5.39 2.29
CA TRP A 540 16.39 -5.89 3.41
C TRP A 540 15.58 -6.12 4.69
N ASP A 541 14.60 -5.25 4.95
CA ASP A 541 13.68 -5.43 6.06
C ASP A 541 12.89 -6.74 5.93
N ILE A 542 12.34 -7.02 4.73
CA ILE A 542 11.68 -8.30 4.41
C ILE A 542 12.67 -9.48 4.54
N VAL A 543 13.86 -9.36 3.97
CA VAL A 543 14.89 -10.43 4.00
C VAL A 543 15.27 -10.77 5.44
N GLY A 544 15.47 -9.76 6.30
CA GLY A 544 15.74 -9.97 7.72
C GLY A 544 14.56 -10.63 8.44
N LYS A 545 13.33 -10.19 8.17
CA LYS A 545 12.11 -10.78 8.73
C LYS A 545 11.90 -12.23 8.31
N HIS A 546 12.12 -12.56 7.04
CA HIS A 546 12.14 -13.94 6.55
C HIS A 546 13.17 -14.81 7.24
N ALA A 547 14.38 -14.27 7.44
CA ALA A 547 15.44 -14.99 8.14
C ALA A 547 15.22 -15.06 9.66
N GLY A 548 14.27 -14.31 10.22
CA GLY A 548 14.13 -14.11 11.66
C GLY A 548 15.39 -13.50 12.28
N GLN A 549 16.13 -12.66 11.54
CA GLN A 549 17.39 -12.04 11.98
C GLN A 549 17.42 -10.54 11.65
N PRO A 550 18.06 -9.71 12.48
CA PRO A 550 18.38 -8.33 12.12
C PRO A 550 19.32 -8.30 10.91
N VAL A 551 19.19 -7.28 10.06
CA VAL A 551 19.96 -7.15 8.81
C VAL A 551 21.47 -7.23 9.05
N HIS A 552 21.99 -6.63 10.13
CA HIS A 552 23.43 -6.66 10.44
C HIS A 552 24.00 -8.08 10.57
N ARG A 553 23.20 -9.09 10.96
CA ARG A 553 23.64 -10.50 11.02
C ARG A 553 23.73 -11.17 9.65
N LEU A 554 23.10 -10.59 8.64
CA LEU A 554 23.07 -11.12 7.28
C LEU A 554 24.16 -10.49 6.39
N ILE A 555 24.72 -9.34 6.79
CA ILE A 555 25.70 -8.57 6.00
C ILE A 555 27.09 -8.45 6.66
N GLY A 556 27.49 -9.48 7.40
CA GLY A 556 28.84 -9.62 7.97
C GLY A 556 28.89 -9.79 9.49
N GLY A 557 27.77 -9.56 10.19
CA GLY A 557 27.70 -9.63 11.65
C GLY A 557 28.09 -8.32 12.32
N ALA A 558 27.56 -8.10 13.53
CA ALA A 558 27.89 -6.92 14.32
C ALA A 558 29.34 -7.01 14.84
N VAL A 559 30.16 -6.02 14.52
CA VAL A 559 31.48 -5.78 15.13
C VAL A 559 31.36 -4.96 16.42
N GLN A 560 30.24 -4.25 16.57
CA GLN A 560 29.91 -3.41 17.71
C GLN A 560 28.39 -3.38 17.91
N THR A 561 27.95 -3.30 19.15
CA THR A 561 26.52 -3.28 19.53
C THR A 561 26.07 -1.94 20.11
N ARG A 562 27.01 -1.03 20.31
CA ARG A 562 26.82 0.35 20.74
C ARG A 562 27.54 1.23 19.73
N LEU A 563 26.85 2.22 19.18
CA LEU A 563 27.35 3.07 18.12
C LEU A 563 27.56 4.48 18.67
N ARG A 564 28.81 4.89 18.82
CA ARG A 564 29.17 6.27 19.17
C ARG A 564 28.35 7.23 18.30
N SER A 565 27.63 8.15 18.92
CA SER A 565 26.71 9.04 18.22
C SER A 565 27.06 10.50 18.46
N TYR A 566 26.75 11.35 17.49
CA TYR A 566 26.81 12.80 17.60
C TYR A 566 25.45 13.41 17.27
N THR A 567 25.25 14.66 17.67
CA THR A 567 24.07 15.42 17.26
C THR A 567 24.42 16.85 16.88
N TYR A 568 23.51 17.51 16.16
CA TYR A 568 23.67 18.91 15.80
C TYR A 568 23.32 19.82 17.00
N LEU A 569 23.88 21.02 17.04
CA LEU A 569 23.47 22.03 18.01
C LEU A 569 22.14 22.65 17.59
N TYR A 570 21.06 22.27 18.27
CA TYR A 570 19.72 22.81 18.04
C TYR A 570 19.37 23.91 19.03
N PRO A 571 18.53 24.89 18.63
CA PRO A 571 18.02 25.90 19.55
C PRO A 571 17.04 25.26 20.54
N ALA A 572 17.05 25.75 21.79
CA ALA A 572 16.07 25.33 22.80
C ALA A 572 14.66 25.84 22.47
N THR A 573 14.56 27.01 21.82
CA THR A 573 13.31 27.65 21.38
C THR A 573 13.54 28.39 20.07
N GLY A 574 12.53 28.43 19.19
CA GLY A 574 12.61 29.13 17.89
C GLY A 574 12.80 28.18 16.71
N SER A 575 12.99 28.75 15.52
CA SER A 575 13.15 27.95 14.29
C SER A 575 14.49 27.20 14.29
N ILE A 576 14.45 25.96 13.83
CA ILE A 576 15.63 25.12 13.55
C ILE A 576 16.28 25.49 12.20
N TYR A 577 15.66 26.39 11.43
CA TYR A 577 16.18 26.87 10.15
C TYR A 577 16.84 28.23 10.37
N PRO A 578 18.17 28.36 10.17
CA PRO A 578 18.88 29.60 10.43
C PRO A 578 18.31 30.82 9.68
N ALA A 579 17.87 30.63 8.43
CA ALA A 579 17.27 31.67 7.60
C ALA A 579 15.96 32.26 8.16
N GLU A 580 15.31 31.57 9.09
CA GLU A 580 14.05 31.99 9.73
C GLU A 580 14.28 32.63 11.11
N THR A 581 15.54 32.83 11.51
CA THR A 581 15.90 33.37 12.82
C THR A 581 16.49 34.77 12.73
N ASP A 582 15.88 35.74 13.42
CA ASP A 582 16.42 37.09 13.59
C ASP A 582 17.26 37.18 14.87
N GLY A 583 18.44 37.80 14.78
CA GLY A 583 19.29 38.11 15.95
C GLY A 583 20.17 36.96 16.44
N ARG A 584 20.54 36.99 17.73
CA ARG A 584 21.45 36.02 18.38
C ARG A 584 20.76 34.66 18.55
N ASN A 585 21.41 33.59 18.12
CA ASN A 585 20.94 32.22 18.26
C ASN A 585 22.10 31.22 18.29
N VAL A 586 21.80 29.93 18.47
CA VAL A 586 22.80 28.84 18.59
C VAL A 586 23.70 28.70 17.35
N TYR A 587 23.25 29.18 16.18
CA TYR A 587 23.99 29.07 14.92
C TYR A 587 24.95 30.24 14.68
N ASN A 588 24.84 31.34 15.44
CA ASN A 588 25.64 32.54 15.21
C ASN A 588 26.28 33.17 16.44
N ASP A 589 25.98 32.68 17.65
CA ASP A 589 26.48 33.20 18.92
C ASP A 589 27.38 32.17 19.64
N PRO A 590 28.66 32.51 19.95
CA PRO A 590 29.60 31.58 20.60
C PRO A 590 29.14 31.07 21.97
N ASP A 591 28.56 31.93 22.81
CA ASP A 591 28.16 31.56 24.17
C ASP A 591 26.96 30.59 24.13
N MET A 592 25.97 30.86 23.26
CA MET A 592 24.81 29.99 23.08
C MET A 592 25.19 28.63 22.49
N ALA A 593 26.13 28.59 21.54
CA ALA A 593 26.64 27.34 20.99
C ALA A 593 27.39 26.52 22.05
N ALA A 594 28.23 27.16 22.87
CA ALA A 594 28.94 26.53 23.97
C ALA A 594 27.98 25.95 25.02
N GLU A 595 26.93 26.69 25.40
CA GLU A 595 25.89 26.22 26.31
C GLU A 595 25.14 25.01 25.73
N ALA A 596 24.70 25.09 24.47
CA ALA A 596 24.02 23.97 23.81
C ALA A 596 24.92 22.73 23.72
N ALA A 597 26.21 22.92 23.42
CA ALA A 597 27.17 21.82 23.39
C ALA A 597 27.32 21.15 24.76
N LEU A 598 27.43 21.94 25.83
CA LEU A 598 27.48 21.41 27.20
C LEU A 598 26.25 20.57 27.55
N GLN A 599 25.06 21.03 27.18
CA GLN A 599 23.82 20.30 27.42
C GLN A 599 23.87 18.91 26.77
N TRP A 600 24.33 18.80 25.52
CA TRP A 600 24.44 17.50 24.86
C TRP A 600 25.53 16.61 25.48
N VAL A 601 26.67 17.19 25.86
CA VAL A 601 27.74 16.45 26.55
C VAL A 601 27.28 15.94 27.92
N GLU A 602 26.48 16.70 28.66
CA GLU A 602 25.88 16.27 29.93
C GLU A 602 24.85 15.14 29.75
N ARG A 603 24.26 15.03 28.56
CA ARG A 603 23.41 13.89 28.16
C ARG A 603 24.21 12.69 27.65
N GLY A 604 25.55 12.77 27.66
CA GLY A 604 26.45 11.68 27.29
C GLY A 604 27.04 11.79 25.89
N PHE A 605 26.62 12.74 25.05
CA PHE A 605 27.20 12.87 23.71
C PHE A 605 28.70 13.18 23.78
N THR A 606 29.47 12.50 22.93
CA THR A 606 30.93 12.67 22.83
C THR A 606 31.35 13.40 21.56
N ALA A 607 30.41 13.97 20.82
CA ALA A 607 30.68 14.86 19.69
C ALA A 607 29.45 15.72 19.38
N VAL A 608 29.67 16.93 18.88
CA VAL A 608 28.61 17.87 18.47
C VAL A 608 28.94 18.53 17.13
N LYS A 609 27.91 18.74 16.30
CA LYS A 609 28.02 19.37 14.96
C LYS A 609 27.34 20.73 14.90
N PHE A 610 27.95 21.68 14.21
CA PHE A 610 27.34 22.96 13.87
C PHE A 610 28.02 23.59 12.66
N ASP A 611 27.28 24.43 11.93
CA ASP A 611 27.75 25.20 10.79
C ASP A 611 27.65 26.71 11.06
N PRO A 612 28.73 27.35 11.55
CA PRO A 612 28.78 28.78 11.72
C PRO A 612 29.34 29.50 10.48
N ALA A 613 29.58 28.79 9.36
CA ALA A 613 30.46 29.21 8.28
C ALA A 613 29.81 30.20 7.29
N GLY A 614 28.54 30.57 7.52
CA GLY A 614 27.79 31.47 6.66
C GLY A 614 26.87 30.72 5.69
N PRO A 615 26.09 31.45 4.89
CA PRO A 615 25.05 30.87 4.05
C PRO A 615 25.65 30.00 2.94
N TYR A 616 24.94 28.92 2.61
CA TYR A 616 25.18 28.14 1.39
C TYR A 616 24.18 28.56 0.31
N THR A 617 24.67 28.82 -0.89
CA THR A 617 23.92 29.50 -1.96
C THR A 617 23.90 28.69 -3.25
N ILE A 618 22.92 28.94 -4.10
CA ILE A 618 22.85 28.35 -5.45
C ILE A 618 24.03 28.75 -6.36
N HIS A 619 24.86 29.71 -5.91
CA HIS A 619 26.03 30.22 -6.62
C HIS A 619 27.35 29.68 -6.07
N ASP A 620 27.30 28.77 -5.10
CA ASP A 620 28.49 28.16 -4.51
C ASP A 620 29.28 27.37 -5.58
N PRO A 621 30.62 27.39 -5.51
CA PRO A 621 31.43 27.81 -4.38
C PRO A 621 31.79 29.30 -4.33
N HIS A 622 31.91 29.88 -3.13
CA HIS A 622 32.31 31.28 -2.89
C HIS A 622 33.54 31.43 -1.96
N GLN A 623 33.90 32.67 -1.62
CA GLN A 623 34.95 33.01 -0.64
C GLN A 623 34.31 33.41 0.70
N PRO A 624 34.78 32.87 1.84
CA PRO A 624 34.23 33.25 3.14
C PRO A 624 34.46 34.75 3.40
N LEU A 625 33.43 35.40 3.97
CA LEU A 625 33.56 36.76 4.50
C LEU A 625 34.49 36.75 5.70
N LEU A 626 35.13 37.88 6.00
CA LEU A 626 35.94 37.99 7.22
C LEU A 626 35.10 37.76 8.48
N ALA A 627 33.85 38.25 8.49
CA ALA A 627 32.90 38.02 9.57
C ALA A 627 32.56 36.54 9.76
N ASP A 628 32.49 35.76 8.68
CA ASP A 628 32.22 34.32 8.77
C ASP A 628 33.40 33.55 9.36
N ILE A 629 34.63 33.93 8.98
CA ILE A 629 35.85 33.35 9.57
C ILE A 629 35.94 33.70 11.05
N GLU A 630 35.73 34.97 11.41
CA GLU A 630 35.77 35.44 12.80
C GLU A 630 34.72 34.72 13.66
N ARG A 631 33.47 34.67 13.20
CA ARG A 631 32.38 33.97 13.87
C ARG A 631 32.68 32.47 14.03
N SER A 632 33.12 31.81 12.96
CA SER A 632 33.44 30.39 12.99
C SER A 632 34.56 30.07 13.98
N ALA A 633 35.65 30.85 13.95
CA ALA A 633 36.76 30.68 14.89
C ALA A 633 36.32 30.93 16.34
N ALA A 634 35.53 31.97 16.59
CA ALA A 634 35.01 32.28 17.92
C ALA A 634 34.08 31.18 18.45
N MET A 635 33.16 30.68 17.63
CA MET A 635 32.24 29.61 18.03
C MET A 635 32.97 28.29 18.30
N VAL A 636 33.90 27.89 17.44
CA VAL A 636 34.71 26.68 17.66
C VAL A 636 35.57 26.81 18.92
N ALA A 637 36.16 27.99 19.17
CA ALA A 637 36.91 28.27 20.39
C ALA A 637 36.06 28.11 21.65
N ALA A 638 34.88 28.76 21.68
CA ALA A 638 33.99 28.75 22.82
C ALA A 638 33.46 27.34 23.12
N VAL A 639 33.06 26.60 22.07
CA VAL A 639 32.63 25.20 22.24
C VAL A 639 33.78 24.34 22.75
N ARG A 640 35.00 24.48 22.22
CA ARG A 640 36.17 23.72 22.69
C ARG A 640 36.50 24.03 24.14
N GLU A 641 36.47 25.30 24.54
CA GLU A 641 36.67 25.71 25.94
C GLU A 641 35.65 25.07 26.88
N ALA A 642 34.38 25.05 26.47
CA ALA A 642 33.29 24.50 27.27
C ALA A 642 33.33 22.97 27.39
N VAL A 643 33.51 22.25 26.27
CA VAL A 643 33.46 20.78 26.28
C VAL A 643 34.80 20.14 26.68
N GLY A 644 35.90 20.86 26.52
CA GLY A 644 37.25 20.34 26.78
C GLY A 644 37.56 19.12 25.92
N THR A 645 38.08 18.05 26.52
CA THR A 645 38.36 16.77 25.86
C THR A 645 37.19 15.79 25.92
N ARG A 646 36.02 16.20 26.45
CA ARG A 646 34.86 15.31 26.61
C ARG A 646 34.11 15.05 25.30
N ALA A 647 34.24 15.96 24.34
CA ALA A 647 33.61 15.82 23.04
C ALA A 647 34.47 16.35 21.89
N ASP A 648 34.30 15.73 20.73
CA ASP A 648 34.83 16.20 19.46
C ASP A 648 33.94 17.29 18.85
N ILE A 649 34.55 18.22 18.11
CA ILE A 649 33.84 19.25 17.36
C ILE A 649 33.79 18.83 15.89
N LEU A 650 32.59 18.82 15.33
CA LEU A 650 32.33 18.49 13.94
C LEU A 650 31.97 19.78 13.20
N PHE A 651 32.88 20.28 12.36
CA PHE A 651 32.65 21.53 11.62
C PHE A 651 31.83 21.22 10.36
N GLY A 652 30.52 21.41 10.45
CA GLY A 652 29.51 20.81 9.57
C GLY A 652 29.12 21.64 8.35
N THR A 653 30.05 22.07 7.50
CA THR A 653 29.71 22.94 6.35
C THR A 653 29.00 22.19 5.21
N HIS A 654 28.38 22.92 4.28
CA HIS A 654 27.46 22.45 3.24
C HIS A 654 27.96 22.72 1.80
N GLY A 655 29.27 22.81 1.58
CA GLY A 655 29.89 23.06 0.28
C GLY A 655 30.05 24.53 -0.08
N GLN A 656 30.03 25.44 0.90
CA GLN A 656 30.07 26.88 0.69
C GLN A 656 31.27 27.33 -0.17
N PHE A 657 32.45 26.74 0.06
CA PHE A 657 33.68 27.43 -0.31
C PHE A 657 34.38 26.87 -1.55
N THR A 658 35.16 27.75 -2.16
CA THR A 658 36.25 27.33 -3.07
C THR A 658 37.39 26.71 -2.25
N PRO A 659 38.28 25.89 -2.86
CA PRO A 659 39.41 25.29 -2.11
C PRO A 659 40.32 26.30 -1.40
N SER A 660 40.47 27.51 -1.95
CA SER A 660 41.22 28.59 -1.30
C SER A 660 40.42 29.24 -0.16
N GLY A 661 39.11 29.37 -0.30
CA GLY A 661 38.22 29.85 0.76
C GLY A 661 38.19 28.90 1.94
N ALA A 662 38.01 27.60 1.68
CA ALA A 662 38.07 26.55 2.69
C ALA A 662 39.41 26.55 3.44
N ALA A 663 40.54 26.72 2.73
CA ALA A 663 41.86 26.82 3.37
C ALA A 663 42.00 28.03 4.30
N ARG A 664 41.37 29.18 3.97
CA ARG A 664 41.32 30.35 4.85
C ARG A 664 40.50 30.06 6.12
N MET A 665 39.38 29.37 5.98
CA MET A 665 38.54 28.96 7.10
C MET A 665 39.27 27.96 8.00
N ALA A 666 39.81 26.88 7.41
CA ALA A 666 40.53 25.82 8.13
C ALA A 666 41.65 26.38 9.00
N LYS A 667 42.49 27.28 8.45
CA LYS A 667 43.56 27.95 9.20
C LYS A 667 43.07 28.63 10.49
N ALA A 668 41.85 29.16 10.50
CA ALA A 668 41.29 29.86 11.64
C ALA A 668 40.74 28.92 12.73
N ILE A 669 40.31 27.71 12.34
CA ILE A 669 39.69 26.74 13.26
C ILE A 669 40.63 25.59 13.66
N GLU A 670 41.72 25.36 12.91
CA GLU A 670 42.77 24.36 13.20
C GLU A 670 43.28 24.36 14.66
N PRO A 671 43.49 25.52 15.33
CA PRO A 671 43.97 25.53 16.71
C PRO A 671 43.08 24.81 17.73
N TYR A 672 41.82 24.53 17.38
CA TYR A 672 40.81 23.95 18.27
C TYR A 672 40.55 22.46 18.01
N ASP A 673 41.31 21.86 17.08
CA ASP A 673 41.29 20.44 16.73
C ASP A 673 39.87 19.90 16.43
N PRO A 674 39.17 20.38 15.39
CA PRO A 674 37.95 19.75 14.92
C PRO A 674 38.23 18.33 14.42
N LEU A 675 37.36 17.37 14.73
CA LEU A 675 37.49 16.00 14.25
C LEU A 675 37.28 15.91 12.74
N TRP A 676 36.45 16.78 12.16
CA TRP A 676 36.35 16.94 10.72
C TRP A 676 35.93 18.33 10.25
N PHE A 677 36.19 18.56 8.97
CA PHE A 677 35.63 19.62 8.14
C PHE A 677 34.71 18.97 7.09
N GLU A 678 33.41 19.10 7.27
CA GLU A 678 32.36 18.50 6.44
C GLU A 678 32.13 19.32 5.18
N GLU A 679 32.02 18.67 4.02
CA GLU A 679 31.77 19.28 2.70
C GLU A 679 32.35 20.70 2.54
N PRO A 680 33.69 20.89 2.63
CA PRO A 680 34.30 22.23 2.56
C PRO A 680 34.10 22.91 1.21
N VAL A 681 33.87 22.11 0.16
CA VAL A 681 33.68 22.53 -1.23
C VAL A 681 32.55 21.69 -1.88
N PRO A 682 31.94 22.15 -2.99
CA PRO A 682 30.89 21.41 -3.69
C PRO A 682 31.30 20.01 -4.19
N PRO A 683 30.33 19.10 -4.38
CA PRO A 683 30.60 17.67 -4.62
C PRO A 683 30.95 17.31 -6.07
N ASP A 684 30.71 18.20 -7.04
CA ASP A 684 30.83 17.90 -8.48
C ASP A 684 32.29 17.68 -8.95
N MET A 685 33.26 18.25 -8.24
CA MET A 685 34.69 18.12 -8.53
C MET A 685 35.50 17.64 -7.31
N PRO A 686 35.57 16.31 -7.03
CA PRO A 686 36.35 15.78 -5.91
C PRO A 686 37.86 16.10 -5.99
N GLU A 687 38.39 16.39 -7.17
CA GLU A 687 39.77 16.87 -7.34
C GLU A 687 40.00 18.21 -6.64
N ALA A 688 39.01 19.11 -6.66
CA ALA A 688 39.08 20.40 -5.98
C ALA A 688 39.04 20.20 -4.45
N MET A 689 38.25 19.25 -3.98
CA MET A 689 38.22 18.87 -2.57
C MET A 689 39.55 18.28 -2.12
N ALA A 690 40.19 17.42 -2.92
CA ALA A 690 41.54 16.90 -2.65
C ALA A 690 42.60 18.01 -2.57
N GLN A 691 42.50 19.06 -3.39
CA GLN A 691 43.39 20.23 -3.29
C GLN A 691 43.26 20.96 -1.95
N PHE A 692 42.08 20.94 -1.33
CA PHE A 692 41.87 21.50 0.00
C PHE A 692 42.32 20.52 1.10
N ALA A 693 41.94 19.24 1.01
CA ALA A 693 42.31 18.22 1.99
C ALA A 693 43.82 18.17 2.23
N ALA A 694 44.63 18.36 1.18
CA ALA A 694 46.09 18.43 1.28
C ALA A 694 46.67 19.68 1.99
N LYS A 695 45.85 20.68 2.31
CA LYS A 695 46.27 21.98 2.88
C LYS A 695 45.93 22.16 4.35
N THR A 696 45.20 21.24 4.95
CA THR A 696 44.79 21.32 6.35
C THR A 696 45.20 20.06 7.10
N THR A 697 45.32 20.17 8.41
CA THR A 697 45.43 18.99 9.30
C THR A 697 44.08 18.40 9.68
N ILE A 698 42.98 19.15 9.47
CA ILE A 698 41.63 18.70 9.81
C ILE A 698 41.18 17.64 8.80
N PRO A 699 40.74 16.45 9.25
CA PRO A 699 40.18 15.45 8.34
C PRO A 699 39.01 16.00 7.53
N VAL A 700 38.97 15.73 6.22
CA VAL A 700 37.81 16.09 5.40
C VAL A 700 36.75 14.99 5.48
N ALA A 701 35.51 15.39 5.74
CA ALA A 701 34.33 14.54 5.71
C ALA A 701 33.38 14.95 4.57
N THR A 702 32.81 14.00 3.82
CA THR A 702 31.81 14.28 2.77
C THR A 702 31.07 13.01 2.35
N GLY A 703 29.92 13.14 1.71
CA GLY A 703 29.23 12.02 1.06
C GLY A 703 27.72 12.13 1.00
N GLU A 704 27.11 13.04 1.77
CA GLU A 704 25.66 13.20 1.89
C GLU A 704 24.97 13.55 0.56
N ARG A 705 25.70 14.20 -0.36
CA ARG A 705 25.23 14.54 -1.71
C ARG A 705 25.69 13.56 -2.80
N LEU A 706 26.48 12.55 -2.46
CA LEU A 706 26.98 11.54 -3.40
C LEU A 706 26.07 10.31 -3.46
N THR A 707 26.14 9.59 -4.58
CA THR A 707 25.43 8.32 -4.78
C THR A 707 26.25 7.28 -5.52
N THR A 708 25.99 6.01 -5.19
CA THR A 708 26.65 4.80 -5.70
C THR A 708 28.11 4.67 -5.35
N LYS A 709 28.62 3.44 -5.34
CA LYS A 709 30.05 3.17 -5.09
C LYS A 709 31.02 3.87 -6.04
N TYR A 710 30.57 4.30 -7.22
CA TYR A 710 31.45 4.90 -8.24
C TYR A 710 31.90 6.31 -7.87
N GLU A 711 31.02 7.14 -7.29
CA GLU A 711 31.38 8.49 -6.85
C GLU A 711 32.32 8.42 -5.64
N PHE A 712 31.98 7.58 -4.66
CA PHE A 712 32.83 7.36 -3.49
C PHE A 712 34.19 6.75 -3.83
N ALA A 713 34.26 5.82 -4.79
CA ALA A 713 35.54 5.27 -5.24
C ALA A 713 36.46 6.35 -5.84
N ARG A 714 35.91 7.28 -6.64
CA ARG A 714 36.68 8.42 -7.19
C ARG A 714 37.16 9.35 -6.08
N LEU A 715 36.27 9.70 -5.15
CA LEU A 715 36.59 10.54 -3.99
C LEU A 715 37.77 9.95 -3.18
N LEU A 716 37.69 8.67 -2.82
CA LEU A 716 38.70 7.97 -2.03
C LEU A 716 40.03 7.81 -2.80
N ALA A 717 39.98 7.50 -4.09
CA ALA A 717 41.18 7.38 -4.92
C ALA A 717 41.98 8.70 -5.03
N LEU A 718 41.29 9.84 -4.93
CA LEU A 718 41.91 11.16 -4.95
C LEU A 718 42.42 11.61 -3.57
N GLY A 719 42.11 10.88 -2.50
CA GLY A 719 42.37 11.33 -1.12
C GLY A 719 41.58 12.58 -0.75
N ALA A 720 40.43 12.79 -1.39
CA ALA A 720 39.59 13.97 -1.19
C ALA A 720 38.90 14.00 0.18
N ALA A 721 38.72 12.84 0.81
CA ALA A 721 38.15 12.72 2.15
C ALA A 721 38.81 11.57 2.92
N GLN A 722 38.93 11.73 4.23
CA GLN A 722 39.37 10.70 5.17
C GLN A 722 38.19 10.07 5.90
N ILE A 723 37.02 10.71 5.85
CA ILE A 723 35.77 10.24 6.44
C ILE A 723 34.69 10.34 5.36
N VAL A 724 34.02 9.23 5.05
CA VAL A 724 32.89 9.23 4.09
C VAL A 724 31.56 9.20 4.83
N GLN A 725 30.60 9.98 4.34
CA GLN A 725 29.30 10.22 4.98
C GLN A 725 28.13 9.84 4.06
N PRO A 726 27.99 8.56 3.66
CA PRO A 726 26.87 8.14 2.84
C PRO A 726 25.56 8.27 3.62
N ASP A 727 24.53 8.83 2.97
CA ASP A 727 23.14 8.72 3.42
C ASP A 727 22.52 7.49 2.76
N LEU A 728 22.01 6.53 3.54
CA LEU A 728 21.49 5.27 2.98
C LEU A 728 20.21 5.46 2.17
N GLY A 729 19.43 6.52 2.41
CA GLY A 729 18.27 6.90 1.61
C GLY A 729 18.63 7.48 0.24
N ARG A 730 19.92 7.66 -0.08
CA ARG A 730 20.42 8.22 -1.35
C ARG A 730 21.55 7.44 -1.99
N SER A 731 22.50 6.96 -1.20
CA SER A 731 23.77 6.39 -1.67
C SER A 731 23.62 5.05 -2.41
N GLY A 732 22.45 4.41 -2.29
CA GLY A 732 22.12 3.13 -2.91
C GLY A 732 21.67 2.06 -1.91
N GLY A 733 21.12 2.45 -0.76
CA GLY A 733 20.67 1.51 0.27
C GLY A 733 21.81 0.80 1.00
N ILE A 734 21.46 -0.25 1.74
CA ILE A 734 22.33 -0.93 2.70
C ILE A 734 23.49 -1.66 2.00
N LEU A 735 23.21 -2.44 0.96
CA LEU A 735 24.23 -3.26 0.31
C LEU A 735 25.23 -2.42 -0.49
N GLU A 736 24.75 -1.40 -1.22
CA GLU A 736 25.66 -0.51 -1.96
C GLU A 736 26.54 0.28 -0.98
N THR A 737 25.99 0.72 0.14
CA THR A 737 26.79 1.42 1.16
C THR A 737 27.76 0.50 1.88
N LYS A 738 27.42 -0.78 2.11
CA LYS A 738 28.40 -1.77 2.59
C LYS A 738 29.59 -1.89 1.64
N LYS A 739 29.37 -1.82 0.32
CA LYS A 739 30.47 -1.80 -0.67
C LYS A 739 31.26 -0.51 -0.62
N ILE A 740 30.62 0.65 -0.43
CA ILE A 740 31.29 1.94 -0.22
C ILE A 740 32.22 1.85 1.00
N ALA A 741 31.72 1.33 2.13
CA ALA A 741 32.51 1.17 3.34
C ALA A 741 33.72 0.26 3.14
N ALA A 742 33.55 -0.87 2.44
CA ALA A 742 34.64 -1.78 2.10
C ALA A 742 35.70 -1.14 1.18
N ILE A 743 35.30 -0.25 0.27
CA ILE A 743 36.26 0.54 -0.53
C ILE A 743 36.98 1.55 0.38
N ALA A 744 36.28 2.21 1.30
CA ALA A 744 36.91 3.14 2.26
C ALA A 744 38.00 2.45 3.11
N GLU A 745 37.80 1.19 3.50
CA GLU A 745 38.82 0.38 4.20
C GLU A 745 40.13 0.29 3.42
N THR A 746 40.09 0.13 2.08
CA THR A 746 41.31 0.03 1.26
C THR A 746 42.08 1.33 1.14
N HIS A 747 41.48 2.44 1.56
CA HIS A 747 42.07 3.78 1.57
C HIS A 747 42.35 4.29 2.99
N HIS A 748 42.19 3.44 4.02
CA HIS A 748 42.28 3.83 5.42
C HIS A 748 41.33 4.99 5.81
N ALA A 749 40.19 5.07 5.12
CA ALA A 749 39.15 6.04 5.41
C ALA A 749 38.09 5.43 6.34
N LEU A 750 37.50 6.29 7.17
CA LEU A 750 36.44 5.93 8.11
C LEU A 750 35.06 6.24 7.53
N VAL A 751 34.01 5.66 8.11
CA VAL A 751 32.63 5.85 7.69
C VAL A 751 31.82 6.47 8.83
N ALA A 752 31.11 7.56 8.54
CA ALA A 752 30.19 8.22 9.46
C ALA A 752 28.85 8.44 8.74
N PRO A 753 27.90 7.49 8.76
CA PRO A 753 26.66 7.59 8.00
C PRO A 753 25.90 8.88 8.31
N HIS A 754 25.50 9.59 7.25
CA HIS A 754 24.72 10.83 7.34
C HIS A 754 23.26 10.51 7.69
N CYS A 755 22.63 11.38 8.48
CA CYS A 755 21.24 11.29 8.88
C CYS A 755 20.62 12.68 9.08
N TYR A 756 20.17 13.28 7.97
CA TYR A 756 19.20 14.39 7.96
C TYR A 756 17.90 13.97 7.26
N CYS A 757 17.42 12.82 7.70
CA CYS A 757 16.25 12.09 7.24
C CYS A 757 15.57 11.42 8.44
N GLY A 758 14.54 10.63 8.19
CA GLY A 758 13.67 10.04 9.20
C GLY A 758 14.20 8.76 9.86
N PRO A 759 13.37 8.16 10.74
CA PRO A 759 13.81 7.07 11.60
C PRO A 759 14.02 5.73 10.88
N ILE A 760 13.49 5.53 9.67
CA ILE A 760 13.67 4.28 8.91
C ILE A 760 15.06 4.27 8.26
N ALA A 761 15.47 5.37 7.64
CA ALA A 761 16.84 5.53 7.16
C ALA A 761 17.86 5.49 8.32
N ALA A 762 17.54 6.08 9.48
CA ALA A 762 18.36 5.97 10.69
C ALA A 762 18.53 4.51 11.14
N ALA A 763 17.46 3.71 11.16
CA ALA A 763 17.54 2.29 11.48
C ALA A 763 18.44 1.52 10.48
N ALA A 764 18.35 1.84 9.18
CA ALA A 764 19.23 1.26 8.18
C ALA A 764 20.71 1.65 8.40
N ASN A 765 20.98 2.92 8.77
CA ASN A 765 22.32 3.38 9.14
C ASN A 765 22.87 2.59 10.31
N ILE A 766 22.06 2.35 11.35
CA ILE A 766 22.44 1.59 12.54
C ILE A 766 22.76 0.14 12.19
N GLN A 767 21.91 -0.52 11.40
CA GLN A 767 22.13 -1.89 10.93
C GLN A 767 23.44 -2.00 10.14
N LEU A 768 23.71 -1.05 9.25
CA LEU A 768 24.98 -1.04 8.51
C LEU A 768 26.16 -0.79 9.43
N ALA A 769 26.13 0.30 10.21
CA ALA A 769 27.21 0.76 11.08
C ALA A 769 27.65 -0.30 12.09
N ALA A 770 26.70 -1.10 12.60
CA ALA A 770 26.98 -2.24 13.47
C ALA A 770 27.98 -3.22 12.84
N THR A 771 28.05 -3.31 11.51
CA THR A 771 28.89 -4.27 10.77
C THR A 771 30.19 -3.68 10.23
N LEU A 772 30.45 -2.38 10.41
CA LEU A 772 31.59 -1.71 9.78
C LEU A 772 32.79 -1.66 10.73
N PRO A 773 33.93 -2.30 10.40
CA PRO A 773 35.14 -2.22 11.21
C PRO A 773 35.80 -0.83 11.17
N ASN A 774 35.51 -0.04 10.14
CA ASN A 774 35.96 1.34 9.96
C ASN A 774 34.86 2.38 10.25
N PHE A 775 33.85 2.03 11.05
CA PHE A 775 32.89 3.00 11.58
C PHE A 775 33.57 4.00 12.52
N LEU A 776 33.27 5.29 12.35
CA LEU A 776 33.73 6.35 13.25
C LEU A 776 32.64 6.77 14.23
N ILE A 777 31.50 7.23 13.72
CA ILE A 777 30.44 7.84 14.51
C ILE A 777 29.13 7.89 13.70
N LEU A 778 27.98 7.85 14.37
CA LEU A 778 26.65 7.90 13.76
C LEU A 778 26.00 9.27 14.01
N GLU A 779 25.44 9.87 12.96
CA GLU A 779 24.61 11.07 13.12
C GLU A 779 23.26 10.73 13.73
N ALA A 780 22.90 11.42 14.82
CA ALA A 780 21.61 11.27 15.49
C ALA A 780 20.80 12.57 15.47
N ILE A 781 19.52 12.46 15.13
CA ILE A 781 18.55 13.54 15.31
C ILE A 781 18.21 13.59 16.80
N ARG A 782 18.88 14.52 17.51
CA ARG A 782 18.93 14.54 18.97
C ARG A 782 19.31 13.15 19.50
N ASP A 783 18.60 12.64 20.50
CA ASP A 783 18.73 11.32 21.10
C ASP A 783 17.62 10.36 20.64
N TRP A 784 17.16 10.49 19.39
CA TRP A 784 16.05 9.73 18.79
C TRP A 784 14.68 9.92 19.43
N THR A 785 14.51 10.97 20.23
CA THR A 785 13.24 11.32 20.89
C THR A 785 12.35 12.21 20.02
N GLY A 786 11.14 12.49 20.51
CA GLY A 786 10.16 13.31 19.80
C GLY A 786 9.57 12.59 18.59
N PHE A 787 9.35 13.31 17.48
CA PHE A 787 8.64 12.76 16.33
C PHE A 787 9.31 11.53 15.71
N HIS A 788 10.65 11.42 15.79
CA HIS A 788 11.36 10.22 15.37
C HIS A 788 10.95 8.97 16.17
N ALA A 789 10.72 9.13 17.49
CA ALA A 789 10.22 8.05 18.34
C ALA A 789 8.74 7.76 18.04
N ASP A 790 7.92 8.79 17.87
CA ASP A 790 6.48 8.64 17.62
C ASP A 790 6.18 7.92 16.30
N LEU A 791 7.04 8.11 15.29
CA LEU A 791 6.95 7.44 13.99
C LEU A 791 7.31 5.95 14.02
N LEU A 792 7.80 5.41 15.13
CA LEU A 792 8.17 4.01 15.26
C LEU A 792 7.30 3.31 16.32
N ASP A 793 6.88 2.07 16.04
CA ASP A 793 6.23 1.23 17.05
C ASP A 793 7.16 0.93 18.24
N ARG A 794 8.47 0.91 17.96
CA ARG A 794 9.55 0.81 18.94
C ARG A 794 10.60 1.87 18.62
N PRO A 795 10.76 2.89 19.47
CA PRO A 795 11.77 3.92 19.29
C PRO A 795 13.19 3.35 19.28
N LEU A 796 14.08 4.02 18.55
CA LEU A 796 15.52 3.80 18.66
C LEU A 796 16.00 4.22 20.06
N VAL A 797 17.01 3.54 20.57
CA VAL A 797 17.49 3.75 21.95
C VAL A 797 18.86 4.44 21.92
N PHE A 798 18.91 5.62 22.54
CA PHE A 798 20.14 6.31 22.88
C PHE A 798 20.47 6.07 24.36
N ASP A 799 21.73 5.75 24.65
CA ASP A 799 22.22 5.45 25.99
C ASP A 799 23.66 5.95 26.14
N ASP A 800 23.88 6.96 26.98
CA ASP A 800 25.19 7.50 27.38
C ASP A 800 26.17 7.74 26.20
N GLY A 801 25.72 8.48 25.18
CA GLY A 801 26.55 8.83 24.02
C GLY A 801 26.50 7.83 22.86
N ASP A 802 25.88 6.67 23.05
CA ASP A 802 25.77 5.63 22.05
C ASP A 802 24.33 5.38 21.61
N THR A 803 24.13 5.10 20.33
CA THR A 803 22.91 4.50 19.82
C THR A 803 23.03 2.97 19.90
N LEU A 804 22.06 2.32 20.52
CA LEU A 804 22.04 0.86 20.66
C LEU A 804 21.57 0.21 19.36
N VAL A 805 22.22 -0.89 18.97
CA VAL A 805 21.86 -1.64 17.77
C VAL A 805 20.62 -2.51 18.04
N PRO A 806 19.50 -2.33 17.31
CA PRO A 806 18.32 -3.19 17.43
C PRO A 806 18.64 -4.65 17.08
N THR A 807 18.00 -5.58 17.79
CA THR A 807 18.25 -7.04 17.65
C THR A 807 17.11 -7.79 16.97
N GLU A 808 16.01 -7.10 16.73
CA GLU A 808 14.79 -7.58 16.14
C GLU A 808 14.97 -7.81 14.63
N PRO A 809 14.19 -8.70 14.00
CA PRO A 809 14.35 -9.01 12.58
C PRO A 809 14.22 -7.80 11.65
N GLY A 810 14.90 -7.84 10.51
CA GLY A 810 14.86 -6.77 9.52
C GLY A 810 15.66 -5.55 9.97
N LEU A 811 15.10 -4.35 9.81
CA LEU A 811 15.70 -3.10 10.31
C LEU A 811 15.68 -3.00 11.84
N GLY A 812 14.89 -3.87 12.49
CA GLY A 812 14.70 -3.89 13.93
C GLY A 812 13.68 -2.87 14.45
N VAL A 813 13.03 -2.15 13.53
CA VAL A 813 11.95 -1.21 13.80
C VAL A 813 10.80 -1.43 12.82
N ALA A 814 9.64 -0.88 13.13
CA ALA A 814 8.49 -0.80 12.22
C ALA A 814 7.92 0.62 12.25
N LEU A 815 7.45 1.09 11.10
CA LEU A 815 6.81 2.39 10.98
C LEU A 815 5.43 2.36 11.65
N ASN A 816 5.19 3.31 12.55
CA ASN A 816 3.84 3.57 13.04
C ASN A 816 3.04 4.28 11.94
N GLU A 817 2.31 3.50 11.16
CA GLU A 817 1.57 4.00 9.99
C GLU A 817 0.46 5.00 10.36
N ASP A 818 -0.10 4.91 11.57
CA ASP A 818 -1.16 5.81 12.03
C ASP A 818 -0.60 7.20 12.31
N VAL A 819 0.55 7.27 12.98
CA VAL A 819 1.27 8.55 13.17
C VAL A 819 1.71 9.10 11.82
N ALA A 820 2.25 8.26 10.92
CA ALA A 820 2.64 8.69 9.58
C ALA A 820 1.46 9.29 8.79
N ARG A 821 0.28 8.65 8.80
CA ARG A 821 -0.93 9.15 8.12
C ARG A 821 -1.49 10.42 8.76
N ALA A 822 -1.35 10.58 10.07
CA ALA A 822 -1.85 11.73 10.80
C ALA A 822 -1.08 13.03 10.51
N HIS A 823 0.10 12.94 9.89
CA HIS A 823 0.97 14.08 9.60
C HIS A 823 1.26 14.19 8.10
N PRO A 824 0.28 14.50 7.23
CA PRO A 824 0.54 14.68 5.81
C PRO A 824 1.36 15.94 5.54
N TYR A 825 2.27 15.90 4.56
CA TYR A 825 2.95 17.11 4.08
C TYR A 825 2.20 17.76 2.90
N GLU A 826 1.71 18.97 3.10
CA GLU A 826 1.01 19.77 2.08
C GLU A 826 1.77 21.07 1.70
N GLY A 827 2.96 21.28 2.26
CA GLY A 827 3.78 22.46 1.98
C GLY A 827 4.35 22.49 0.55
N PRO A 828 4.69 23.67 0.03
CA PRO A 828 5.28 23.82 -1.31
C PRO A 828 6.81 23.59 -1.32
N ASP A 829 7.45 23.64 -0.15
CA ASP A 829 8.91 23.65 -0.04
C ASP A 829 9.53 22.26 -0.27
N LEU A 830 10.80 22.27 -0.67
CA LEU A 830 11.62 21.07 -0.70
C LEU A 830 12.18 20.76 0.70
N HIS A 831 12.63 19.52 0.88
CA HIS A 831 13.18 19.04 2.16
C HIS A 831 14.27 19.95 2.70
N LEU A 832 15.13 20.43 1.80
CA LEU A 832 16.19 21.41 2.01
C LEU A 832 16.18 22.41 0.86
N VAL A 833 16.55 23.66 1.15
CA VAL A 833 16.64 24.76 0.18
C VAL A 833 17.93 25.53 0.41
N MET A 834 18.51 26.07 -0.66
CA MET A 834 19.70 26.93 -0.63
C MET A 834 19.29 28.39 -0.73
N GLU A 835 20.14 29.31 -0.27
CA GLU A 835 19.90 30.73 -0.47
C GLU A 835 20.09 31.14 -1.93
N ASP A 836 19.16 31.95 -2.45
CA ASP A 836 19.22 32.44 -3.84
C ASP A 836 20.23 33.58 -4.03
N ALA A 837 20.46 34.38 -2.98
CA ALA A 837 21.30 35.56 -3.07
C ALA A 837 22.80 35.15 -3.10
N PRO A 838 23.62 35.75 -3.99
CA PRO A 838 25.05 35.50 -3.96
C PRO A 838 25.71 36.14 -2.73
N VAL A 839 26.66 35.43 -2.12
CA VAL A 839 27.56 36.02 -1.13
C VAL A 839 28.44 37.08 -1.81
N ARG A 840 28.41 38.32 -1.29
CA ARG A 840 29.23 39.43 -1.78
C ARG A 840 30.39 39.68 -0.80
N PRO A 841 31.64 39.34 -1.19
CA PRO A 841 32.83 39.51 -0.34
C PRO A 841 33.10 40.92 0.15
#